data_AF-B9WG71-F1
#
_entry.id   AF-B9WG71-F1
#
_cell.length_a   1.000
_cell.length_b   1.000
_cell.length_c   1.000
_cell.angle_alpha   90.00
_cell.angle_beta   90.00
_cell.angle_gamma   90.00
#
_symmetry.space_group_name_H-M   'P 1'
#
loop_
_entity.id
_entity.type
_entity.pdbx_description
1 polymer ?
#
loop_
_entity_poly.entity_id
_entity_poly.type
_entity_poly.pdbx_seq_one_letter_code
_entity_poly.pdbx_strand_id
1 'polypeptide(L)'
;MMSHQQLINPHGYNSGGDGESIISVDKELPTSCTSSSINIIAKFIKMISIKFQKIPPFRIKWFISTIAIVIYSTIFNITNLIMFSKFTKNFNSVNPLSVIFLFLDVFIFLVVIYEKFYHKNNNEFTNKWSKYTYIIVCKILKKILWLILLIACIFQVVLISIGKLSNPLNVNDNQLDILNMSQHEKTGYFIVNLINLVFNGALLGIWWSTNISSVYLLFASINFINILIAISLVQINISYFNLTSGSVRKLHNLFIITGTFMTGQSAIGLSIVLLINEKNRLKDFIGKLIFFYDVYVTLLFSLLLGCTIVSGIYFDYKASFPISIFILYLCSIIISVVSFLCTRYFRLRGGFTNEYQVEEYDLLSLTVHQKQGWGKLIDINHKYNGGISGDYVISLMENYMEADLPGMSCKVLRVFKKNETTITTTTTQLSQKLKHQSKKNLNTAFEDLDHESLLFQDTPTLCDTTSSIKHLEDEYRPLSKNQLKRLAKKNQKDKKLLELKSLENNTEIFYQELMNTEALILLTIIEEFDLSERIPGWIGKKLNKWFGKNSKYPFLCIRFGLLGFHWPFKRSTFYCSATKKPVARGAAVLYAISQWNSQHEKLTVLLDPTYKDVNFEAGITSSGWYKIKLPNSHIIDLRPFQNQTSTDYFKAIKYRTQDNSFKQANGQVIETNIFNYENCQEIINMNQNISQNRQSSGQSQQLLQPNWEFIYNLGNYSNEKKYRSLLFLKVDNEIIASCVIFRLGDTMTSDIQGLNHVISKKYKAYFVMMQEVIKIGLREGVKFIDFGPTTEEAKVTIGCNVVPLCGSIYPKNKFLGPIIKFAASKVDV
;
A
#
# COMPACT_ATOMS: atom_id res chain seq x y z
N MET A 1 -43.74 49.21 19.17
CA MET A 1 -43.24 49.72 20.46
C MET A 1 -41.76 49.99 20.30
N MET A 2 -41.48 51.25 19.95
CA MET A 2 -40.71 52.20 20.78
C MET A 2 -39.20 52.01 20.56
N SER A 3 -38.62 52.76 19.61
CA SER A 3 -38.15 54.17 19.74
C SER A 3 -36.71 54.17 20.28
N HIS A 4 -35.76 55.00 19.85
CA HIS A 4 -35.74 56.22 19.05
C HIS A 4 -34.25 56.50 18.73
N GLN A 5 -33.91 57.02 17.53
CA GLN A 5 -33.40 58.40 17.27
C GLN A 5 -32.02 58.72 17.86
N GLN A 6 -31.13 59.54 17.29
CA GLN A 6 -31.09 60.47 16.16
C GLN A 6 -29.58 60.79 15.96
N LEU A 7 -29.07 60.89 14.73
CA LEU A 7 -28.73 62.14 14.03
C LEU A 7 -27.97 63.18 14.88
N ILE A 8 -26.81 63.64 14.37
CA ILE A 8 -26.53 65.06 14.02
C ILE A 8 -25.07 65.20 13.49
N ASN A 9 -24.98 65.81 12.31
CA ASN A 9 -23.82 66.37 11.58
C ASN A 9 -23.53 67.80 12.14
N PRO A 10 -22.76 68.74 11.54
CA PRO A 10 -21.54 68.76 10.71
C PRO A 10 -20.57 69.91 11.16
N HIS A 11 -19.72 70.39 10.22
CA HIS A 11 -18.80 71.57 10.22
C HIS A 11 -17.34 71.27 10.58
N GLY A 12 -16.32 71.77 9.87
CA GLY A 12 -16.23 72.69 8.75
C GLY A 12 -14.80 73.29 8.69
N TYR A 13 -14.44 73.84 7.51
CA TYR A 13 -13.33 74.76 7.18
C TYR A 13 -11.98 74.23 6.65
N ASN A 14 -11.86 74.33 5.31
CA ASN A 14 -10.87 75.06 4.48
C ASN A 14 -9.47 75.41 5.05
N SER A 15 -8.43 75.10 4.28
CA SER A 15 -7.73 76.11 3.44
C SER A 15 -6.69 75.45 2.50
N GLY A 16 -6.55 75.99 1.28
CA GLY A 16 -5.82 75.43 0.15
C GLY A 16 -4.28 75.50 0.19
N GLY A 17 -3.67 75.11 -0.93
CA GLY A 17 -2.25 75.38 -1.24
C GLY A 17 -1.57 74.27 -2.03
N ASP A 18 -1.28 74.55 -3.30
CA ASP A 18 -0.69 73.68 -4.32
C ASP A 18 0.73 73.18 -4.02
N GLY A 19 1.15 72.09 -4.69
CA GLY A 19 2.57 71.74 -4.82
C GLY A 19 2.83 70.28 -5.16
N GLU A 20 3.23 70.04 -6.40
CA GLU A 20 3.56 68.72 -6.98
C GLU A 20 4.70 67.95 -6.28
N SER A 21 4.65 66.64 -6.51
CA SER A 21 5.78 65.71 -6.73
C SER A 21 6.16 64.70 -5.61
N ILE A 22 5.83 63.43 -5.93
CA ILE A 22 6.74 62.28 -5.96
C ILE A 22 7.12 61.61 -4.61
N ILE A 23 6.64 60.36 -4.49
CA ILE A 23 7.11 59.20 -3.70
C ILE A 23 6.71 59.18 -2.22
N SER A 24 5.69 58.38 -1.92
CA SER A 24 5.22 58.04 -0.58
C SER A 24 6.16 57.07 0.14
N VAL A 25 6.71 57.53 1.26
CA VAL A 25 7.31 56.72 2.32
C VAL A 25 6.65 57.17 3.62
N ASP A 26 5.85 56.31 4.26
CA ASP A 26 5.49 56.42 5.69
C ASP A 26 5.27 54.99 6.22
N LYS A 27 6.14 54.46 7.10
CA LYS A 27 6.20 54.68 8.55
C LYS A 27 4.88 54.37 9.27
N GLU A 28 4.74 53.10 9.62
CA GLU A 28 3.91 52.61 10.72
C GLU A 28 4.45 53.10 12.08
N LEU A 29 3.55 53.42 13.03
CA LEU A 29 3.59 52.99 14.44
C LEU A 29 2.18 53.21 15.06
N PRO A 30 1.81 52.58 16.20
CA PRO A 30 1.02 51.34 16.21
C PRO A 30 -0.15 51.36 17.21
N THR A 31 -1.11 50.45 17.08
CA THR A 31 -1.85 49.93 18.25
C THR A 31 -2.27 48.47 18.05
N SER A 32 -1.82 47.67 19.03
CA SER A 32 -2.16 46.31 19.45
C SER A 32 -3.67 46.00 19.45
N CYS A 33 -4.18 44.77 19.39
CA CYS A 33 -3.67 43.45 19.79
C CYS A 33 -4.60 42.36 19.18
N THR A 34 -4.13 41.11 19.08
CA THR A 34 -4.83 39.83 18.75
C THR A 34 -4.62 39.17 17.38
N SER A 35 -3.77 39.68 16.48
CA SER A 35 -3.45 38.98 15.21
C SER A 35 -2.00 38.49 15.08
N SER A 36 -1.10 38.85 16.01
CA SER A 36 0.34 38.55 15.89
C SER A 36 0.73 37.14 16.36
N SER A 37 0.07 36.56 17.35
CA SER A 37 0.45 35.23 17.90
C SER A 37 0.16 34.09 16.92
N ILE A 38 -0.97 34.13 16.20
CA ILE A 38 -1.35 33.09 15.24
C ILE A 38 -0.46 33.15 13.99
N ASN A 39 -0.09 34.35 13.54
CA ASN A 39 0.75 34.53 12.37
C ASN A 39 2.24 34.24 12.66
N ILE A 40 2.70 34.49 13.89
CA ILE A 40 4.02 34.07 14.36
C ILE A 40 4.08 32.55 14.51
N ILE A 41 3.04 31.89 15.06
CA ILE A 41 3.01 30.42 15.15
C ILE A 41 2.96 29.79 13.76
N ALA A 42 2.16 30.33 12.82
CA ALA A 42 2.12 29.84 11.45
C ALA A 42 3.44 30.08 10.69
N LYS A 43 4.07 31.25 10.84
CA LYS A 43 5.42 31.52 10.29
C LYS A 43 6.48 30.66 10.98
N PHE A 44 6.39 30.41 12.28
CA PHE A 44 7.33 29.59 13.03
C PHE A 44 7.20 28.11 12.66
N ILE A 45 5.98 27.59 12.48
CA ILE A 45 5.71 26.24 11.97
C ILE A 45 6.17 26.11 10.51
N LYS A 46 5.92 27.11 9.66
CA LYS A 46 6.36 27.11 8.26
C LYS A 46 7.89 27.27 8.14
N MET A 47 8.51 28.07 9.01
CA MET A 47 9.97 28.23 9.09
C MET A 47 10.65 27.00 9.70
N ILE A 48 10.04 26.34 10.70
CA ILE A 48 10.48 25.04 11.23
C ILE A 48 10.30 23.97 10.15
N SER A 49 9.19 23.93 9.41
CA SER A 49 8.95 22.95 8.35
C SER A 49 9.94 23.11 7.19
N ILE A 50 10.23 24.35 6.77
CA ILE A 50 11.19 24.64 5.69
C ILE A 50 12.62 24.43 6.18
N LYS A 51 12.94 24.76 7.45
CA LYS A 51 14.24 24.39 8.05
C LYS A 51 14.36 22.88 8.25
N PHE A 52 13.32 22.14 8.64
CA PHE A 52 13.38 20.66 8.77
C PHE A 52 13.53 19.96 7.42
N GLN A 53 12.96 20.51 6.34
CA GLN A 53 13.17 19.99 4.98
C GLN A 53 14.58 20.32 4.43
N LYS A 54 15.21 21.41 4.89
CA LYS A 54 16.58 21.82 4.49
C LYS A 54 17.66 21.39 5.48
N ILE A 55 17.32 20.96 6.69
CA ILE A 55 18.24 20.33 7.63
C ILE A 55 18.60 18.99 6.97
N PRO A 56 19.85 18.77 6.53
CA PRO A 56 20.28 17.42 6.20
C PRO A 56 19.94 16.58 7.43
N PRO A 57 19.26 15.43 7.28
CA PRO A 57 18.66 14.68 8.38
C PRO A 57 19.66 14.67 9.53
N PHE A 58 19.30 15.23 10.70
CA PHE A 58 20.21 15.44 11.83
C PHE A 58 21.09 14.20 11.92
N ARG A 59 22.33 14.30 11.46
CA ARG A 59 23.14 13.10 11.24
C ARG A 59 23.69 12.74 12.61
N ILE A 60 22.84 12.07 13.40
CA ILE A 60 23.22 11.11 14.45
C ILE A 60 23.99 9.92 13.81
N LYS A 61 24.65 10.13 12.65
CA LYS A 61 25.59 9.17 12.10
C LYS A 61 26.70 8.91 13.11
N TRP A 62 27.07 9.86 13.96
CA TRP A 62 28.11 9.61 14.97
C TRP A 62 27.65 8.78 16.17
N PHE A 63 26.37 8.76 16.52
CA PHE A 63 25.86 7.94 17.64
C PHE A 63 25.36 6.56 17.19
N ILE A 64 25.09 6.38 15.88
CA ILE A 64 24.50 5.16 15.30
C ILE A 64 25.40 4.56 14.19
N SER A 65 26.57 5.13 13.90
CA SER A 65 27.53 4.54 12.95
C SER A 65 28.05 3.22 13.49
N THR A 66 28.22 2.23 12.62
CA THR A 66 28.87 0.96 12.95
C THR A 66 30.21 1.16 13.64
N ILE A 67 30.99 2.14 13.20
CA ILE A 67 32.25 2.52 13.86
C ILE A 67 32.03 3.06 15.27
N ALA A 68 30.96 3.84 15.49
CA ALA A 68 30.69 4.40 16.81
C ALA A 68 30.24 3.34 17.81
N ILE A 69 29.46 2.35 17.38
CA ILE A 69 29.05 1.21 18.22
C ILE A 69 30.28 0.41 18.65
N VAL A 70 31.25 0.19 17.75
CA VAL A 70 32.53 -0.45 18.12
C VAL A 70 33.29 0.41 19.12
N ILE A 71 33.39 1.73 18.90
CA ILE A 71 34.08 2.64 19.83
C ILE A 71 33.42 2.64 21.21
N TYR A 72 32.09 2.66 21.29
CA TYR A 72 31.37 2.61 22.57
C TYR A 72 31.61 1.30 23.30
N SER A 73 31.48 0.16 22.61
CA SER A 73 31.86 -1.14 23.17
C SER A 73 33.27 -1.12 23.75
N THR A 74 34.24 -0.60 22.99
CA THR A 74 35.64 -0.56 23.41
C THR A 74 35.85 0.31 24.64
N ILE A 75 35.25 1.50 24.68
CA ILE A 75 35.35 2.41 25.84
C ILE A 75 34.77 1.75 27.08
N PHE A 76 33.60 1.11 26.99
CA PHE A 76 32.97 0.48 28.14
C PHE A 76 33.68 -0.80 28.59
N ASN A 77 34.23 -1.59 27.68
CA ASN A 77 35.07 -2.74 28.03
C ASN A 77 36.40 -2.31 28.67
N ILE A 78 37.05 -1.24 28.20
CA ILE A 78 38.23 -0.65 28.86
C ILE A 78 37.86 -0.13 30.25
N THR A 79 36.76 0.60 30.37
CA THR A 79 36.30 1.14 31.66
C THR A 79 36.02 0.02 32.65
N ASN A 80 35.38 -1.06 32.19
CA ASN A 80 35.12 -2.25 32.99
C ASN A 80 36.42 -2.93 33.45
N LEU A 81 37.40 -3.07 32.55
CA LEU A 81 38.70 -3.64 32.85
C LEU A 81 39.48 -2.82 33.89
N ILE A 82 39.48 -1.48 33.73
CA ILE A 82 40.12 -0.55 34.67
C ILE A 82 39.44 -0.61 36.04
N MET A 83 38.10 -0.59 36.09
CA MET A 83 37.36 -0.67 37.35
C MET A 83 37.59 -2.02 38.04
N PHE A 84 37.55 -3.13 37.30
CA PHE A 84 37.82 -4.46 37.85
C PHE A 84 39.23 -4.51 38.44
N SER A 85 40.25 -4.10 37.68
CA SER A 85 41.64 -4.09 38.12
C SER A 85 41.88 -3.16 39.32
N LYS A 86 41.21 -2.00 39.36
CA LYS A 86 41.24 -1.08 40.51
C LYS A 86 40.67 -1.74 41.76
N PHE A 87 39.54 -2.43 41.65
CA PHE A 87 38.92 -3.09 42.80
C PHE A 87 39.65 -4.36 43.21
N THR A 88 40.28 -5.09 42.29
CA THR A 88 41.05 -6.31 42.59
C THR A 88 42.57 -6.07 42.69
N LYS A 89 43.00 -4.83 42.98
CA LYS A 89 44.41 -4.42 42.99
C LYS A 89 45.29 -5.29 43.90
N ASN A 90 44.74 -5.76 45.01
CA ASN A 90 45.46 -6.61 45.97
C ASN A 90 45.72 -8.04 45.45
N PHE A 91 45.01 -8.46 44.39
CA PHE A 91 45.08 -9.82 43.84
C PHE A 91 45.60 -9.87 42.40
N ASN A 92 46.04 -8.75 41.83
CA ASN A 92 46.51 -8.62 40.43
C ASN A 92 45.58 -9.30 39.41
N SER A 93 44.28 -9.31 39.66
CA SER A 93 43.31 -10.00 38.82
C SER A 93 42.84 -9.11 37.66
N VAL A 94 42.51 -9.74 36.53
CA VAL A 94 42.05 -9.08 35.31
C VAL A 94 40.75 -9.75 34.87
N ASN A 95 39.75 -8.97 34.43
CA ASN A 95 38.49 -9.53 33.95
C ASN A 95 38.71 -10.19 32.56
N PRO A 96 38.68 -11.53 32.47
CA PRO A 96 39.00 -12.23 31.22
C PRO A 96 37.97 -11.95 30.12
N LEU A 97 36.72 -11.68 30.50
CA LEU A 97 35.64 -11.43 29.57
C LEU A 97 35.78 -10.07 28.87
N SER A 98 36.13 -9.02 29.63
CA SER A 98 36.40 -7.70 29.06
C SER A 98 37.59 -7.73 28.10
N VAL A 99 38.62 -8.55 28.37
CA VAL A 99 39.74 -8.76 27.45
C VAL A 99 39.30 -9.43 26.15
N ILE A 100 38.43 -10.45 26.24
CA ILE A 100 37.86 -11.12 25.06
C ILE A 100 37.06 -10.13 24.20
N PHE A 101 36.23 -9.28 24.81
CA PHE A 101 35.48 -8.27 24.08
C PHE A 101 36.36 -7.20 23.43
N LEU A 102 37.41 -6.73 24.12
CA LEU A 102 38.37 -5.80 23.51
C LEU A 102 39.11 -6.41 22.32
N PHE A 103 39.45 -7.69 22.40
CA PHE A 103 39.99 -8.42 21.26
C PHE A 103 38.98 -8.45 20.11
N LEU A 104 37.72 -8.84 20.38
CA LEU A 104 36.67 -8.88 19.36
C LEU A 104 36.40 -7.51 18.73
N ASP A 105 36.39 -6.44 19.52
CA ASP A 105 36.19 -5.07 19.04
C ASP A 105 37.25 -4.67 18.02
N VAL A 106 38.53 -5.01 18.25
CA VAL A 106 39.61 -4.73 17.31
C VAL A 106 39.39 -5.46 15.98
N PHE A 107 39.05 -6.75 16.01
CA PHE A 107 38.79 -7.51 14.78
C PHE A 107 37.54 -7.03 14.04
N ILE A 108 36.46 -6.71 14.78
CA ILE A 108 35.23 -6.16 14.20
C ILE A 108 35.51 -4.79 13.59
N PHE A 109 36.28 -3.93 14.26
CA PHE A 109 36.71 -2.63 13.74
C PHE A 109 37.49 -2.78 12.43
N LEU A 110 38.47 -3.68 12.38
CA LEU A 110 39.26 -3.97 11.19
C LEU A 110 38.38 -4.47 10.02
N VAL A 111 37.40 -5.35 10.30
CA VAL A 111 36.45 -5.82 9.28
C VAL A 111 35.53 -4.69 8.80
N VAL A 112 35.04 -3.84 9.70
CA VAL A 112 34.20 -2.67 9.35
C VAL A 112 34.97 -1.65 8.53
N ILE A 113 36.25 -1.40 8.85
CA ILE A 113 37.14 -0.55 8.05
C ILE A 113 37.41 -1.18 6.69
N TYR A 114 37.73 -2.48 6.66
CA TYR A 114 37.95 -3.21 5.42
C TYR A 114 36.72 -3.13 4.51
N GLU A 115 35.51 -3.34 5.05
CA GLU A 115 34.26 -3.13 4.31
C GLU A 115 34.15 -1.66 3.86
N LYS A 116 34.38 -0.67 4.72
CA LYS A 116 34.18 0.74 4.33
C LYS A 116 35.14 1.23 3.24
N PHE A 117 36.38 0.74 3.21
CA PHE A 117 37.41 1.17 2.26
C PHE A 117 37.51 0.28 1.01
N TYR A 118 37.35 -1.04 1.13
CA TYR A 118 37.51 -1.98 0.01
C TYR A 118 36.19 -2.42 -0.63
N HIS A 119 35.04 -2.31 0.05
CA HIS A 119 33.74 -2.71 -0.52
C HIS A 119 33.26 -1.77 -1.65
N LYS A 120 33.90 -0.60 -1.85
CA LYS A 120 33.51 0.32 -2.92
C LYS A 120 33.92 -0.16 -4.32
N ASN A 121 34.88 -1.09 -4.43
CA ASN A 121 35.39 -1.62 -5.70
C ASN A 121 35.27 -3.15 -5.77
N ASN A 122 34.04 -3.68 -5.87
CA ASN A 122 33.82 -5.13 -5.97
C ASN A 122 34.18 -5.74 -7.36
N ASN A 123 34.58 -4.93 -8.34
CA ASN A 123 34.74 -5.39 -9.73
C ASN A 123 36.15 -5.23 -10.32
N GLU A 124 37.15 -4.91 -9.51
CA GLU A 124 38.56 -5.04 -9.91
C GLU A 124 39.36 -5.76 -8.82
N PHE A 125 38.97 -6.98 -8.48
CA PHE A 125 39.95 -7.90 -7.94
C PHE A 125 40.77 -8.43 -9.13
N THR A 126 41.75 -7.63 -9.57
CA THR A 126 42.72 -8.01 -10.61
C THR A 126 43.56 -9.22 -10.20
N ASN A 127 43.56 -9.58 -8.91
CA ASN A 127 44.33 -10.67 -8.33
C ASN A 127 43.41 -11.74 -7.71
N LYS A 128 43.67 -13.03 -7.98
CA LYS A 128 42.94 -14.17 -7.35
C LYS A 128 42.99 -14.09 -5.83
N TRP A 129 44.10 -13.63 -5.26
CA TRP A 129 44.29 -13.52 -3.82
C TRP A 129 43.30 -12.57 -3.16
N SER A 130 43.00 -11.40 -3.76
CA SER A 130 42.08 -10.43 -3.17
C SER A 130 40.63 -10.91 -3.18
N LYS A 131 40.23 -11.74 -4.17
CA LYS A 131 38.93 -12.44 -4.16
C LYS A 131 38.84 -13.49 -3.04
N TYR A 132 39.90 -14.26 -2.80
CA TYR A 132 39.96 -15.19 -1.66
C TYR A 132 39.93 -14.45 -0.32
N THR A 133 40.72 -13.38 -0.17
CA THR A 133 40.71 -12.54 1.03
C THR A 133 39.33 -11.95 1.29
N TYR A 134 38.61 -11.50 0.26
CA TYR A 134 37.24 -11.02 0.41
C TYR A 134 36.28 -12.11 0.90
N ILE A 135 36.34 -13.33 0.33
CA ILE A 135 35.49 -14.44 0.76
C ILE A 135 35.81 -14.81 2.22
N ILE A 136 37.09 -14.91 2.57
CA ILE A 136 37.54 -15.25 3.91
C ILE A 136 37.10 -14.17 4.91
N VAL A 137 37.34 -12.89 4.62
CA VAL A 137 37.04 -11.79 5.55
C VAL A 137 35.53 -11.51 5.63
N CYS A 138 34.86 -11.30 4.49
CA CYS A 138 33.47 -10.83 4.47
C CYS A 138 32.42 -11.95 4.59
N LYS A 139 32.73 -13.21 4.23
CA LYS A 139 31.76 -14.32 4.32
C LYS A 139 32.02 -15.28 5.48
N ILE A 140 33.28 -15.55 5.83
CA ILE A 140 33.64 -16.56 6.85
C ILE A 140 33.98 -15.88 8.18
N LEU A 141 35.01 -15.04 8.22
CA LEU A 141 35.49 -14.37 9.43
C LEU A 141 34.39 -13.53 10.09
N LYS A 142 33.61 -12.80 9.30
CA LYS A 142 32.43 -12.06 9.77
C LYS A 142 31.45 -12.94 10.59
N LYS A 143 31.13 -14.14 10.09
CA LYS A 143 30.21 -15.07 10.76
C LYS A 143 30.84 -15.69 12.00
N ILE A 144 32.13 -16.00 11.95
CA ILE A 144 32.89 -16.55 13.08
C ILE A 144 32.98 -15.51 14.20
N LEU A 145 33.40 -14.28 13.90
CA LEU A 145 33.47 -13.18 14.86
C LEU A 145 32.09 -12.91 15.48
N TRP A 146 31.04 -12.94 14.67
CA TRP A 146 29.67 -12.79 15.17
C TRP A 146 29.27 -13.92 16.13
N LEU A 147 29.61 -15.18 15.81
CA LEU A 147 29.30 -16.34 16.66
C LEU A 147 30.06 -16.28 17.99
N ILE A 148 31.36 -15.93 17.95
CA ILE A 148 32.18 -15.78 19.15
C ILE A 148 31.65 -14.63 20.02
N LEU A 149 31.25 -13.51 19.40
CA LEU A 149 30.64 -12.39 20.10
C LEU A 149 29.31 -12.77 20.74
N LEU A 150 28.48 -13.56 20.06
CA LEU A 150 27.24 -14.09 20.63
C LEU A 150 27.54 -14.94 21.86
N ILE A 151 28.45 -15.90 21.75
CA ILE A 151 28.86 -16.76 22.88
C ILE A 151 29.37 -15.91 24.05
N ALA A 152 30.24 -14.93 23.78
CA ALA A 152 30.77 -14.02 24.80
C ALA A 152 29.66 -13.19 25.48
N CYS A 153 28.69 -12.68 24.72
CA CYS A 153 27.52 -11.99 25.28
C CYS A 153 26.67 -12.91 26.16
N ILE A 154 26.47 -14.18 25.76
CA ILE A 154 25.74 -15.15 26.58
C ILE A 154 26.48 -15.40 27.90
N PHE A 155 27.80 -15.62 27.85
CA PHE A 155 28.63 -15.76 29.04
C PHE A 155 28.60 -14.50 29.93
N GLN A 156 28.62 -13.30 29.33
CA GLN A 156 28.48 -12.05 30.07
C GLN A 156 27.18 -11.99 30.87
N VAL A 157 26.07 -12.37 30.26
CA VAL A 157 24.77 -12.37 30.93
C VAL A 157 24.72 -13.42 32.04
N VAL A 158 25.27 -14.61 31.81
CA VAL A 158 25.37 -15.66 32.85
C VAL A 158 26.18 -15.16 34.04
N LEU A 159 27.32 -14.51 33.82
CA LEU A 159 28.15 -13.95 34.88
C LEU A 159 27.44 -12.83 35.65
N ILE A 160 26.71 -11.94 34.96
CA ILE A 160 25.91 -10.89 35.60
C ILE A 160 24.73 -11.49 36.39
N SER A 161 24.14 -12.59 35.92
CA SER A 161 23.03 -13.29 36.59
C SER A 161 23.49 -14.05 37.83
N ILE A 162 24.69 -14.65 37.81
CA ILE A 162 25.30 -15.32 38.96
C ILE A 162 25.82 -14.30 39.98
N GLY A 163 26.36 -13.17 39.50
CA GLY A 163 26.85 -12.06 40.32
C GLY A 163 25.70 -11.35 41.05
N LYS A 164 25.44 -11.72 42.30
CA LYS A 164 24.54 -10.95 43.19
C LYS A 164 25.10 -9.53 43.35
N LEU A 165 24.23 -8.54 43.61
CA LEU A 165 24.66 -7.16 43.93
C LEU A 165 25.67 -7.10 45.09
N SER A 166 25.65 -8.10 45.98
CA SER A 166 26.60 -8.27 47.08
C SER A 166 28.02 -8.59 46.61
N ASN A 167 28.16 -9.31 45.48
CA ASN A 167 29.40 -9.78 44.88
C ASN A 167 29.41 -9.55 43.34
N PRO A 168 29.47 -8.29 42.89
CA PRO A 168 29.39 -7.96 41.47
C PRO A 168 30.67 -8.32 40.69
N LEU A 169 31.76 -8.65 41.40
CA LEU A 169 33.04 -9.10 40.81
C LEU A 169 33.09 -10.61 40.59
N ASN A 170 32.13 -11.38 41.12
CA ASN A 170 32.08 -12.84 41.08
C ASN A 170 33.39 -13.50 41.58
N VAL A 171 33.92 -12.98 42.69
CA VAL A 171 35.12 -13.50 43.40
C VAL A 171 34.72 -14.34 44.60
N ASN A 172 35.61 -15.13 45.19
CA ASN A 172 35.26 -15.93 46.37
C ASN A 172 34.88 -15.02 47.56
N ASP A 173 33.94 -15.45 48.42
CA ASP A 173 33.44 -14.63 49.54
C ASP A 173 34.57 -14.16 50.46
N ASN A 174 35.56 -15.02 50.73
CA ASN A 174 36.77 -14.65 51.50
C ASN A 174 37.61 -13.55 50.84
N GLN A 175 37.62 -13.49 49.51
CA GLN A 175 38.33 -12.43 48.77
C GLN A 175 37.51 -11.15 48.76
N LEU A 176 36.19 -11.24 48.64
CA LEU A 176 35.28 -10.10 48.64
C LEU A 176 35.33 -9.32 49.96
N ASP A 177 35.45 -10.03 51.09
CA ASP A 177 35.59 -9.42 52.41
C ASP A 177 36.92 -8.66 52.57
N ILE A 178 37.99 -9.14 51.93
CA ILE A 178 39.30 -8.46 51.89
C ILE A 178 39.26 -7.19 51.02
N LEU A 179 38.37 -7.14 50.02
CA LEU A 179 38.29 -6.01 49.07
C LEU A 179 37.60 -4.77 49.65
N ASN A 180 36.84 -4.88 50.75
CA ASN A 180 36.21 -3.77 51.48
C ASN A 180 35.51 -2.72 50.58
N MET A 181 34.86 -3.15 49.51
CA MET A 181 34.16 -2.25 48.58
C MET A 181 32.92 -1.62 49.21
N SER A 182 32.76 -0.31 49.05
CA SER A 182 31.54 0.38 49.47
C SER A 182 30.33 -0.06 48.62
N GLN A 183 29.12 0.09 49.16
CA GLN A 183 27.87 -0.23 48.45
C GLN A 183 27.71 0.58 47.16
N HIS A 184 28.22 1.82 47.13
CA HIS A 184 28.21 2.69 45.95
C HIS A 184 29.17 2.19 44.86
N GLU A 185 30.34 1.67 45.23
CA GLU A 185 31.30 1.11 44.28
C GLU A 185 30.81 -0.22 43.69
N LYS A 186 30.19 -1.08 44.51
CA LYS A 186 29.54 -2.32 44.05
C LYS A 186 28.43 -2.02 43.04
N THR A 187 27.60 -1.03 43.35
CA THR A 187 26.50 -0.58 42.48
C THR A 187 27.03 0.04 41.19
N GLY A 188 28.05 0.91 41.28
CA GLY A 188 28.67 1.54 40.12
C GLY A 188 29.32 0.54 39.16
N TYR A 189 30.04 -0.46 39.70
CA TYR A 189 30.63 -1.53 38.89
C TYR A 189 29.56 -2.37 38.17
N PHE A 190 28.48 -2.71 38.89
CA PHE A 190 27.35 -3.45 38.33
C PHE A 190 26.65 -2.67 37.20
N ILE A 191 26.47 -1.36 37.35
CA ILE A 191 25.91 -0.48 36.29
C ILE A 191 26.81 -0.47 35.06
N VAL A 192 28.13 -0.33 35.24
CA VAL A 192 29.08 -0.36 34.11
C VAL A 192 29.07 -1.71 33.41
N ASN A 193 28.97 -2.83 34.15
CA ASN A 193 28.79 -4.17 33.57
C ASN A 193 27.53 -4.29 32.70
N LEU A 194 26.41 -3.72 33.14
CA LEU A 194 25.16 -3.71 32.38
C LEU A 194 25.25 -2.84 31.13
N ILE A 195 25.81 -1.64 31.22
CA ILE A 195 26.02 -0.77 30.06
C ILE A 195 26.95 -1.46 29.05
N ASN A 196 27.98 -2.14 29.53
CA ASN A 196 28.90 -2.91 28.70
C ASN A 196 28.16 -4.04 27.95
N LEU A 197 27.28 -4.78 28.62
CA LEU A 197 26.43 -5.79 27.98
C LEU A 197 25.55 -5.18 26.87
N VAL A 198 25.00 -3.99 27.08
CA VAL A 198 24.16 -3.31 26.07
C VAL A 198 24.98 -2.99 24.81
N PHE A 199 26.18 -2.44 24.95
CA PHE A 199 27.02 -2.10 23.80
C PHE A 199 27.64 -3.34 23.13
N ASN A 200 28.05 -4.35 23.90
CA ASN A 200 28.48 -5.65 23.37
C ASN A 200 27.34 -6.35 22.61
N GLY A 201 26.11 -6.26 23.11
CA GLY A 201 24.91 -6.71 22.41
C GLY A 201 24.61 -5.90 21.15
N ALA A 202 24.84 -4.58 21.18
CA ALA A 202 24.65 -3.71 20.02
C ALA A 202 25.63 -4.01 18.87
N LEU A 203 26.84 -4.47 19.17
CA LEU A 203 27.80 -4.94 18.15
C LEU A 203 27.24 -6.09 17.30
N LEU A 204 26.40 -6.97 17.86
CA LEU A 204 25.74 -8.04 17.11
C LEU A 204 24.87 -7.49 15.96
N GLY A 205 24.43 -6.23 16.08
CA GLY A 205 23.65 -5.49 15.09
C GLY A 205 24.47 -4.69 14.06
N ILE A 206 25.80 -4.68 14.11
CA ILE A 206 26.63 -3.86 13.20
C ILE A 206 26.39 -4.17 11.71
N TRP A 207 26.10 -5.43 11.40
CA TRP A 207 25.88 -5.87 10.01
C TRP A 207 24.39 -5.97 9.62
N TRP A 208 23.50 -5.37 10.42
CA TRP A 208 22.04 -5.34 10.27
C TRP A 208 21.57 -4.75 8.92
N SER A 209 22.32 -3.81 8.33
CA SER A 209 21.90 -3.07 7.13
C SER A 209 22.07 -3.81 5.80
N THR A 210 22.61 -5.03 5.78
CA THR A 210 23.12 -5.64 4.54
C THR A 210 22.24 -6.72 3.90
N ASN A 211 21.52 -7.56 4.66
CA ASN A 211 20.69 -8.67 4.13
C ASN A 211 19.54 -9.09 5.08
N ILE A 212 18.49 -9.72 4.56
CA ILE A 212 17.35 -10.24 5.36
C ILE A 212 17.77 -11.33 6.37
N SER A 213 18.79 -12.13 6.02
CA SER A 213 19.47 -13.05 6.95
C SER A 213 20.00 -12.35 8.20
N SER A 214 20.53 -11.13 8.07
CA SER A 214 21.01 -10.34 9.21
C SER A 214 19.86 -9.86 10.10
N VAL A 215 18.66 -9.64 9.54
CA VAL A 215 17.47 -9.24 10.32
C VAL A 215 16.90 -10.42 11.09
N TYR A 216 16.86 -11.63 10.51
CA TYR A 216 16.49 -12.85 11.24
C TYR A 216 17.40 -13.08 12.43
N LEU A 217 18.71 -12.91 12.21
CA LEU A 217 19.70 -13.12 13.23
C LEU A 217 19.58 -12.10 14.38
N LEU A 218 19.40 -10.81 14.05
CA LEU A 218 19.13 -9.77 15.04
C LEU A 218 17.87 -10.07 15.85
N PHE A 219 16.77 -10.41 15.17
CA PHE A 219 15.51 -10.73 15.83
C PHE A 219 15.63 -11.96 16.74
N ALA A 220 16.42 -12.96 16.36
CA ALA A 220 16.74 -14.09 17.22
C ALA A 220 17.53 -13.65 18.46
N SER A 221 18.60 -12.87 18.26
CA SER A 221 19.47 -12.41 19.35
C SER A 221 18.76 -11.55 20.38
N ILE A 222 17.93 -10.58 19.94
CA ILE A 222 17.21 -9.70 20.88
C ILE A 222 16.17 -10.48 21.70
N ASN A 223 15.48 -11.46 21.10
CA ASN A 223 14.56 -12.33 21.83
C ASN A 223 15.33 -13.23 22.82
N PHE A 224 16.49 -13.75 22.44
CA PHE A 224 17.35 -14.50 23.36
C PHE A 224 17.82 -13.65 24.54
N ILE A 225 18.31 -12.42 24.28
CA ILE A 225 18.72 -11.48 25.33
C ILE A 225 17.54 -11.16 26.26
N ASN A 226 16.35 -10.97 25.72
CA ASN A 226 15.17 -10.67 26.52
C ASN A 226 14.73 -11.83 27.43
N ILE A 227 14.93 -13.09 27.00
CA ILE A 227 14.75 -14.28 27.87
C ILE A 227 15.70 -14.22 29.05
N LEU A 228 16.97 -13.87 28.82
CA LEU A 228 17.96 -13.83 29.89
C LEU A 228 17.70 -12.67 30.87
N ILE A 229 17.28 -11.50 30.36
CA ILE A 229 16.83 -10.38 31.19
C ILE A 229 15.62 -10.80 32.03
N ALA A 230 14.66 -11.50 31.42
CA ALA A 230 13.48 -12.01 32.10
C ALA A 230 13.84 -12.99 33.24
N ILE A 231 14.74 -13.95 32.99
CA ILE A 231 15.22 -14.90 34.00
C ILE A 231 15.90 -14.15 35.15
N SER A 232 16.74 -13.16 34.83
CA SER A 232 17.43 -12.34 35.83
C SER A 232 16.43 -11.56 36.70
N LEU A 233 15.43 -10.94 36.08
CA LEU A 233 14.35 -10.25 36.79
C LEU A 233 13.58 -11.20 37.71
N VAL A 234 13.23 -12.40 37.24
CA VAL A 234 12.54 -13.41 38.05
C VAL A 234 13.39 -13.83 39.25
N GLN A 235 14.66 -14.17 39.03
CA GLN A 235 15.57 -14.62 40.09
C GLN A 235 15.80 -13.55 41.16
N ILE A 236 16.09 -12.31 40.74
CA ILE A 236 16.25 -11.18 41.66
C ILE A 236 14.99 -11.05 42.51
N ASN A 237 13.82 -10.99 41.87
CA ASN A 237 12.57 -10.76 42.59
C ASN A 237 12.13 -11.94 43.46
N ILE A 238 12.42 -13.19 43.12
CA ILE A 238 12.17 -14.35 43.99
C ILE A 238 13.00 -14.24 45.27
N SER A 239 14.26 -13.81 45.18
CA SER A 239 15.12 -13.67 46.36
C SER A 239 14.57 -12.65 47.37
N TYR A 240 13.99 -11.54 46.89
CA TYR A 240 13.36 -10.52 47.73
C TYR A 240 11.92 -10.89 48.13
N PHE A 241 11.21 -11.66 47.31
CA PHE A 241 9.85 -12.11 47.60
C PHE A 241 9.76 -12.95 48.87
N ASN A 242 10.76 -13.81 49.10
CA ASN A 242 10.83 -14.67 50.29
C ASN A 242 11.18 -13.89 51.57
N LEU A 243 11.74 -12.69 51.44
CA LEU A 243 12.23 -11.85 52.55
C LEU A 243 11.31 -10.68 52.89
N THR A 244 10.26 -10.42 52.09
CA THR A 244 9.41 -9.23 52.21
C THR A 244 7.94 -9.58 52.47
N SER A 245 7.22 -8.71 53.18
CA SER A 245 5.79 -8.88 53.52
C SER A 245 4.94 -7.69 53.06
N GLY A 246 3.61 -7.86 53.05
CA GLY A 246 2.66 -6.78 52.73
C GLY A 246 2.65 -6.33 51.26
N SER A 247 2.53 -5.02 51.02
CA SER A 247 2.43 -4.42 49.68
C SER A 247 3.68 -4.60 48.81
N VAL A 248 4.87 -4.66 49.44
CA VAL A 248 6.15 -4.87 48.75
C VAL A 248 6.24 -6.27 48.15
N ARG A 249 5.69 -7.28 48.83
CA ARG A 249 5.63 -8.65 48.32
C ARG A 249 4.75 -8.75 47.07
N LYS A 250 3.63 -8.02 47.03
CA LYS A 250 2.75 -7.95 45.84
C LYS A 250 3.48 -7.32 44.64
N LEU A 251 4.33 -6.33 44.90
CA LEU A 251 5.14 -5.68 43.87
C LEU A 251 6.19 -6.64 43.27
N HIS A 252 6.94 -7.36 44.11
CA HIS A 252 7.88 -8.37 43.61
C HIS A 252 7.16 -9.50 42.84
N ASN A 253 5.96 -9.88 43.27
CA ASN A 253 5.14 -10.85 42.53
C ASN A 253 4.75 -10.33 41.13
N LEU A 254 4.35 -9.06 41.02
CA LEU A 254 4.09 -8.42 39.72
C LEU A 254 5.34 -8.48 38.83
N PHE A 255 6.52 -8.20 39.38
CA PHE A 255 7.76 -8.25 38.61
C PHE A 255 8.14 -9.66 38.13
N ILE A 256 7.90 -10.70 38.94
CA ILE A 256 8.07 -12.10 38.55
C ILE A 256 7.13 -12.47 37.40
N ILE A 257 5.86 -12.08 37.51
CA ILE A 257 4.84 -12.32 36.48
C ILE A 257 5.22 -11.62 35.17
N THR A 258 5.65 -10.34 35.24
CA THR A 258 6.13 -9.60 34.08
C THR A 258 7.33 -10.28 33.42
N GLY A 259 8.30 -10.77 34.21
CA GLY A 259 9.42 -11.55 33.69
C GLY A 259 8.95 -12.80 32.94
N THR A 260 7.97 -13.52 33.48
CA THR A 260 7.39 -14.71 32.81
C THR A 260 6.72 -14.35 31.48
N PHE A 261 5.96 -13.24 31.42
CA PHE A 261 5.38 -12.74 30.17
C PHE A 261 6.42 -12.34 29.13
N MET A 262 7.56 -11.79 29.55
CA MET A 262 8.70 -11.48 28.67
C MET A 262 9.33 -12.74 28.07
N THR A 263 9.47 -13.80 28.86
CA THR A 263 9.94 -15.10 28.37
C THR A 263 8.97 -15.67 27.32
N GLY A 264 7.66 -15.61 27.58
CA GLY A 264 6.62 -16.05 26.65
C GLY A 264 6.66 -15.29 25.32
N GLN A 265 6.72 -13.95 25.36
CA GLN A 265 6.89 -13.10 24.18
C GLN A 265 8.11 -13.53 23.36
N SER A 266 9.24 -13.72 24.04
CA SER A 266 10.51 -14.01 23.38
C SER A 266 10.56 -15.42 22.78
N ALA A 267 9.91 -16.40 23.40
CA ALA A 267 9.76 -17.75 22.87
C ALA A 267 8.93 -17.76 21.57
N ILE A 268 7.86 -16.97 21.50
CA ILE A 268 7.09 -16.76 20.26
C ILE A 268 7.99 -16.10 19.20
N GLY A 269 8.80 -15.11 19.58
CA GLY A 269 9.77 -14.46 18.71
C GLY A 269 10.80 -15.43 18.11
N LEU A 270 11.36 -16.34 18.91
CA LEU A 270 12.28 -17.37 18.41
C LEU A 270 11.56 -18.39 17.50
N SER A 271 10.33 -18.75 17.82
CA SER A 271 9.51 -19.63 16.97
C SER A 271 9.24 -19.00 15.59
N ILE A 272 9.00 -17.68 15.56
CA ILE A 272 8.90 -16.91 14.31
C ILE A 272 10.18 -17.03 13.48
N VAL A 273 11.35 -16.92 14.08
CA VAL A 273 12.63 -17.05 13.36
C VAL A 273 12.76 -18.40 12.66
N LEU A 274 12.32 -19.48 13.30
CA LEU A 274 12.38 -20.83 12.73
C LEU A 274 11.40 -21.03 11.56
N LEU A 275 10.26 -20.37 11.61
CA LEU A 275 9.19 -20.51 10.62
C LEU A 275 9.37 -19.61 9.40
N ILE A 276 9.90 -18.40 9.57
CA ILE A 276 10.02 -17.45 8.47
C ILE A 276 11.29 -17.72 7.65
N ASN A 277 11.11 -17.83 6.33
CA ASN A 277 12.16 -17.79 5.34
C ASN A 277 11.84 -16.77 4.23
N GLU A 278 12.78 -16.55 3.31
CA GLU A 278 12.60 -15.59 2.21
C GLU A 278 11.36 -15.91 1.36
N LYS A 279 11.05 -17.20 1.16
CA LYS A 279 9.97 -17.68 0.30
C LYS A 279 8.58 -17.54 0.93
N ASN A 280 8.47 -17.67 2.25
CA ASN A 280 7.17 -17.79 2.94
C ASN A 280 6.77 -16.54 3.74
N ARG A 281 7.66 -15.54 3.88
CA ARG A 281 7.43 -14.35 4.72
C ARG A 281 6.18 -13.54 4.37
N LEU A 282 5.71 -13.63 3.13
CA LEU A 282 4.51 -12.94 2.63
C LEU A 282 3.23 -13.78 2.75
N LYS A 283 3.32 -15.08 3.06
CA LYS A 283 2.15 -15.94 3.25
C LYS A 283 1.25 -15.40 4.37
N ASP A 284 -0.05 -15.64 4.23
CA ASP A 284 -1.08 -15.12 5.15
C ASP A 284 -0.89 -15.64 6.58
N PHE A 285 -0.57 -16.94 6.73
CA PHE A 285 -0.27 -17.56 8.03
C PHE A 285 0.86 -16.85 8.78
N ILE A 286 1.98 -16.59 8.11
CA ILE A 286 3.12 -15.87 8.69
C ILE A 286 2.73 -14.43 9.07
N GLY A 287 1.91 -13.78 8.23
CA GLY A 287 1.37 -12.46 8.52
C GLY A 287 0.53 -12.41 9.80
N LYS A 288 -0.35 -13.39 10.01
CA LYS A 288 -1.17 -13.52 11.22
C LYS A 288 -0.33 -13.79 12.46
N LEU A 289 0.69 -14.64 12.35
CA LEU A 289 1.57 -14.98 13.46
C LEU A 289 2.42 -13.77 13.91
N ILE A 290 2.95 -13.01 12.94
CA ILE A 290 3.62 -11.72 13.23
C ILE A 290 2.66 -10.73 13.87
N PHE A 291 1.42 -10.61 13.36
CA PHE A 291 0.44 -9.69 13.93
C PHE A 291 0.11 -10.04 15.40
N PHE A 292 -0.09 -11.32 15.70
CA PHE A 292 -0.29 -11.79 17.07
C PHE A 292 0.89 -11.42 17.98
N TYR A 293 2.11 -11.66 17.53
CA TYR A 293 3.31 -11.27 18.25
C TYR A 293 3.40 -9.75 18.47
N ASP A 294 3.09 -8.93 17.46
CA ASP A 294 3.15 -7.47 17.59
C ASP A 294 2.10 -6.91 18.57
N VAL A 295 0.91 -7.52 18.62
CA VAL A 295 -0.10 -7.20 19.64
C VAL A 295 0.45 -7.55 21.02
N TYR A 296 1.06 -8.72 21.18
CA TYR A 296 1.68 -9.13 22.44
C TYR A 296 2.79 -8.15 22.86
N VAL A 297 3.70 -7.79 21.95
CA VAL A 297 4.79 -6.83 22.20
C VAL A 297 4.23 -5.47 22.62
N THR A 298 3.14 -5.01 22.00
CA THR A 298 2.51 -3.73 22.33
C THR A 298 1.90 -3.73 23.74
N LEU A 299 1.17 -4.80 24.09
CA LEU A 299 0.61 -4.95 25.43
C LEU A 299 1.71 -5.06 26.50
N LEU A 300 2.76 -5.85 26.21
CA LEU A 300 3.89 -6.00 27.11
C LEU A 300 4.68 -4.70 27.26
N PHE A 301 4.83 -3.90 26.19
CA PHE A 301 5.48 -2.60 26.26
C PHE A 301 4.79 -1.66 27.27
N SER A 302 3.46 -1.62 27.29
CA SER A 302 2.70 -0.84 28.29
C SER A 302 2.94 -1.35 29.72
N LEU A 303 2.99 -2.67 29.91
CA LEU A 303 3.28 -3.28 31.20
C LEU A 303 4.73 -2.98 31.66
N LEU A 304 5.70 -3.07 30.75
CA LEU A 304 7.11 -2.76 31.01
C LEU A 304 7.27 -1.29 31.40
N LEU A 305 6.62 -0.37 30.70
CA LEU A 305 6.64 1.06 31.03
C LEU A 305 6.08 1.32 32.43
N GLY A 306 4.99 0.65 32.80
CA GLY A 306 4.44 0.69 34.16
C GLY A 306 5.44 0.15 35.20
N CYS A 307 6.07 -0.99 34.93
CA CYS A 307 7.05 -1.59 35.84
C CYS A 307 8.32 -0.73 35.98
N THR A 308 8.78 -0.08 34.91
CA THR A 308 9.89 0.88 34.95
C THR A 308 9.56 2.08 35.83
N ILE A 309 8.38 2.69 35.68
CA ILE A 309 7.97 3.84 36.51
C ILE A 309 7.90 3.43 37.99
N VAL A 310 7.25 2.31 38.29
CA VAL A 310 7.09 1.86 39.68
C VAL A 310 8.43 1.46 40.32
N SER A 311 9.30 0.75 39.59
CA SER A 311 10.63 0.40 40.09
C SER A 311 11.53 1.62 40.30
N GLY A 312 11.43 2.65 39.45
CA GLY A 312 12.14 3.92 39.63
C GLY A 312 11.70 4.69 40.89
N ILE A 313 10.39 4.77 41.13
CA ILE A 313 9.84 5.42 42.35
C ILE A 313 10.27 4.67 43.62
N TYR A 314 10.21 3.33 43.61
CA TYR A 314 10.57 2.52 44.78
C TYR A 314 12.08 2.50 45.07
N PHE A 315 12.92 2.67 44.05
CA PHE A 315 14.36 2.86 44.21
C PHE A 315 14.68 4.14 45.01
N ASP A 316 14.02 5.25 44.68
CA ASP A 316 14.26 6.55 45.32
C ASP A 316 13.75 6.59 46.78
N TYR A 317 12.66 5.87 47.06
CA TYR A 317 11.98 5.89 48.37
C TYR A 317 12.48 4.83 49.37
N LYS A 318 13.06 3.72 48.91
CA LYS A 318 13.58 2.65 49.79
C LYS A 318 15.00 2.26 49.39
N ALA A 319 15.97 2.65 50.21
CA ALA A 319 17.41 2.39 50.00
C ALA A 319 17.81 0.91 49.81
N SER A 320 16.91 -0.04 50.10
CA SER A 320 17.12 -1.49 49.91
C SER A 320 16.58 -2.05 48.59
N PHE A 321 15.91 -1.24 47.75
CA PHE A 321 15.37 -1.71 46.47
C PHE A 321 16.46 -1.72 45.37
N PRO A 322 16.68 -2.83 44.66
CA PRO A 322 17.81 -2.94 43.74
C PRO A 322 17.57 -2.16 42.44
N ILE A 323 18.49 -1.21 42.15
CA ILE A 323 18.46 -0.40 40.91
C ILE A 323 18.51 -1.25 39.63
N SER A 324 19.03 -2.48 39.73
CA SER A 324 19.10 -3.44 38.63
C SER A 324 17.73 -3.73 38.02
N ILE A 325 16.67 -3.79 38.82
CA ILE A 325 15.30 -4.04 38.31
C ILE A 325 14.87 -2.93 37.36
N PHE A 326 15.09 -1.67 37.74
CA PHE A 326 14.75 -0.51 36.92
C PHE A 326 15.49 -0.52 35.57
N ILE A 327 16.79 -0.80 35.60
CA ILE A 327 17.63 -0.82 34.40
C ILE A 327 17.23 -1.98 33.47
N LEU A 328 16.99 -3.18 34.02
CA LEU A 328 16.58 -4.35 33.24
C LEU A 328 15.25 -4.10 32.51
N TYR A 329 14.28 -3.42 33.15
CA TYR A 329 13.06 -3.04 32.46
C TYR A 329 13.29 -2.01 31.35
N LEU A 330 14.19 -1.04 31.54
CA LEU A 330 14.54 -0.06 30.51
C LEU A 330 15.20 -0.72 29.29
N CYS A 331 16.08 -1.71 29.51
CA CYS A 331 16.65 -2.53 28.43
C CYS A 331 15.56 -3.30 27.67
N SER A 332 14.58 -3.89 28.36
CA SER A 332 13.48 -4.62 27.71
C SER A 332 12.50 -3.73 26.94
N ILE A 333 12.32 -2.47 27.35
CA ILE A 333 11.58 -1.47 26.55
C ILE A 333 12.28 -1.25 25.20
N ILE A 334 13.60 -1.06 25.21
CA ILE A 334 14.38 -0.88 23.97
C ILE A 334 14.27 -2.14 23.09
N ILE A 335 14.41 -3.33 23.67
CA ILE A 335 14.29 -4.59 22.94
C ILE A 335 12.89 -4.75 22.33
N SER A 336 11.83 -4.34 23.03
CA SER A 336 10.46 -4.39 22.53
C SER A 336 10.28 -3.51 21.29
N VAL A 337 10.85 -2.31 21.29
CA VAL A 337 10.84 -1.40 20.13
C VAL A 337 11.61 -2.01 18.95
N VAL A 338 12.83 -2.52 19.19
CA VAL A 338 13.64 -3.15 18.14
C VAL A 338 12.96 -4.40 17.57
N SER A 339 12.33 -5.20 18.43
CA SER A 339 11.55 -6.38 18.04
C SER A 339 10.41 -6.02 17.10
N PHE A 340 9.64 -4.98 17.45
CA PHE A 340 8.57 -4.47 16.59
C PHE A 340 9.09 -3.95 15.25
N LEU A 341 10.24 -3.26 15.22
CA LEU A 341 10.83 -2.81 13.97
C LEU A 341 11.30 -3.98 13.08
N CYS A 342 11.84 -5.05 13.67
CA CYS A 342 12.25 -6.25 12.94
C CYS A 342 11.06 -6.97 12.29
N THR A 343 9.93 -7.11 12.99
CA THR A 343 8.73 -7.72 12.42
C THR A 343 8.14 -6.89 11.27
N ARG A 344 8.19 -5.55 11.37
CA ARG A 344 7.87 -4.66 10.24
C ARG A 344 8.78 -4.90 9.05
N TYR A 345 10.07 -5.16 9.29
CA TYR A 345 11.03 -5.48 8.22
C TYR A 345 10.74 -6.82 7.55
N PHE A 346 10.36 -7.89 8.28
CA PHE A 346 9.95 -9.15 7.65
C PHE A 346 8.78 -8.97 6.69
N ARG A 347 7.90 -8.01 7.02
CA ARG A 347 6.75 -7.60 6.20
C ARG A 347 7.05 -6.44 5.25
N LEU A 348 8.29 -5.93 5.20
CA LEU A 348 8.66 -4.92 4.22
C LEU A 348 8.61 -5.54 2.84
N ARG A 349 7.77 -4.94 2.02
CA ARG A 349 7.66 -5.22 0.59
C ARG A 349 8.80 -4.53 -0.18
N GLY A 350 10.06 -4.78 0.19
CA GLY A 350 11.23 -4.31 -0.55
C GLY A 350 11.48 -5.17 -1.80
N GLY A 351 11.93 -4.58 -2.91
CA GLY A 351 12.39 -5.30 -4.11
C GLY A 351 11.39 -5.38 -5.29
N PHE A 352 10.08 -5.39 -5.01
CA PHE A 352 9.01 -5.74 -5.95
C PHE A 352 8.80 -4.80 -7.17
N THR A 353 9.41 -3.60 -7.20
CA THR A 353 9.11 -2.52 -8.17
C THR A 353 10.26 -2.09 -9.06
N ASN A 354 11.35 -2.86 -9.14
CA ASN A 354 12.35 -2.51 -10.14
C ASN A 354 11.97 -2.96 -11.56
N GLU A 355 11.02 -3.89 -11.68
CA GLU A 355 10.59 -4.42 -12.97
C GLU A 355 9.50 -3.59 -13.62
N TYR A 356 8.50 -3.10 -12.88
CA TYR A 356 7.39 -2.33 -13.45
C TYR A 356 7.43 -0.85 -13.08
N GLN A 357 7.15 -0.01 -14.08
CA GLN A 357 6.88 1.42 -13.93
C GLN A 357 5.46 1.72 -14.38
N VAL A 358 4.93 2.83 -13.88
CA VAL A 358 3.58 3.31 -14.23
C VAL A 358 3.71 4.73 -14.73
N GLU A 359 3.04 5.03 -15.83
CA GLU A 359 2.90 6.38 -16.38
C GLU A 359 1.45 6.68 -16.72
N GLU A 360 1.09 7.96 -16.71
CA GLU A 360 -0.15 8.43 -17.33
C GLU A 360 0.03 8.33 -18.84
N TYR A 361 -0.90 7.67 -19.51
CA TYR A 361 -0.81 7.36 -20.92
C TYR A 361 -1.93 8.07 -21.68
N ASP A 362 -1.53 8.87 -22.66
CA ASP A 362 -2.46 9.67 -23.45
C ASP A 362 -2.98 8.87 -24.65
N LEU A 363 -4.09 8.15 -24.44
CA LEU A 363 -4.78 7.42 -25.51
C LEU A 363 -5.33 8.34 -26.61
N LEU A 364 -5.69 9.59 -26.28
CA LEU A 364 -6.36 10.49 -27.21
C LEU A 364 -5.39 10.94 -28.32
N SER A 365 -4.10 11.07 -27.98
CA SER A 365 -3.03 11.39 -28.93
C SER A 365 -2.76 10.33 -30.00
N LEU A 366 -3.26 9.10 -29.83
CA LEU A 366 -2.97 7.98 -30.73
C LEU A 366 -3.77 8.03 -32.03
N THR A 367 -3.17 7.49 -33.09
CA THR A 367 -3.89 7.23 -34.36
C THR A 367 -4.86 6.05 -34.22
N VAL A 368 -5.87 5.98 -35.08
CA VAL A 368 -6.83 4.86 -35.14
C VAL A 368 -6.13 3.50 -35.26
N HIS A 369 -5.08 3.41 -36.08
CA HIS A 369 -4.29 2.19 -36.25
C HIS A 369 -3.55 1.76 -34.96
N GLN A 370 -3.01 2.72 -34.22
CA GLN A 370 -2.36 2.46 -32.92
C GLN A 370 -3.38 1.98 -31.88
N LYS A 371 -4.57 2.61 -31.83
CA LYS A 371 -5.67 2.19 -30.96
C LYS A 371 -6.12 0.75 -31.23
N GLN A 372 -6.20 0.36 -32.50
CA GLN A 372 -6.46 -1.04 -32.89
C GLN A 372 -5.36 -2.00 -32.42
N GLY A 373 -4.10 -1.56 -32.43
CA GLY A 373 -2.98 -2.35 -31.88
C GLY A 373 -3.17 -2.67 -30.40
N TRP A 374 -3.61 -1.69 -29.61
CA TRP A 374 -3.97 -1.92 -28.21
C TRP A 374 -5.16 -2.86 -28.03
N GLY A 375 -6.22 -2.68 -28.83
CA GLY A 375 -7.39 -3.56 -28.81
C GLY A 375 -7.02 -5.02 -29.05
N LYS A 376 -6.24 -5.28 -30.11
CA LYS A 376 -5.72 -6.62 -30.43
C LYS A 376 -4.85 -7.20 -29.31
N LEU A 377 -3.99 -6.39 -28.69
CA LEU A 377 -3.12 -6.86 -27.60
C LEU A 377 -3.92 -7.30 -26.35
N ILE A 378 -5.01 -6.58 -26.04
CA ILE A 378 -5.95 -6.97 -25.00
C ILE A 378 -6.67 -8.28 -25.37
N ASP A 379 -7.13 -8.40 -26.62
CA ASP A 379 -7.85 -9.57 -27.11
C ASP A 379 -6.98 -10.85 -27.14
N ILE A 380 -5.70 -10.75 -27.51
CA ILE A 380 -4.77 -11.89 -27.47
C ILE A 380 -4.70 -12.49 -26.05
N ASN A 381 -4.73 -11.64 -25.03
CA ASN A 381 -4.68 -12.05 -23.63
C ASN A 381 -6.06 -12.42 -23.07
N HIS A 382 -6.99 -12.90 -23.92
CA HIS A 382 -8.36 -13.28 -23.55
C HIS A 382 -8.46 -14.15 -22.29
N LYS A 383 -7.50 -15.07 -22.03
CA LYS A 383 -7.47 -15.86 -20.78
C LYS A 383 -7.54 -14.98 -19.53
N TYR A 384 -6.87 -13.83 -19.58
CA TYR A 384 -6.82 -12.85 -18.50
C TYR A 384 -7.68 -11.62 -18.76
N ASN A 385 -8.39 -11.53 -19.88
CA ASN A 385 -9.35 -10.46 -20.21
C ASN A 385 -10.72 -11.02 -20.60
N GLY A 386 -11.08 -12.19 -20.05
CA GLY A 386 -12.16 -13.03 -20.55
C GLY A 386 -13.51 -12.33 -20.69
N GLY A 387 -14.09 -12.43 -21.89
CA GLY A 387 -15.42 -11.94 -22.23
C GLY A 387 -15.55 -10.42 -22.27
N ILE A 388 -14.45 -9.72 -22.60
CA ILE A 388 -14.39 -8.30 -22.95
C ILE A 388 -13.64 -8.19 -24.28
N SER A 389 -14.03 -7.26 -25.16
CA SER A 389 -13.29 -6.94 -26.39
C SER A 389 -12.35 -5.75 -26.16
N GLY A 390 -11.12 -5.85 -26.66
CA GLY A 390 -10.13 -4.79 -26.57
C GLY A 390 -10.53 -3.51 -27.28
N ASP A 391 -11.12 -3.61 -28.47
CA ASP A 391 -11.64 -2.45 -29.21
C ASP A 391 -12.70 -1.68 -28.40
N TYR A 392 -13.58 -2.42 -27.71
CA TYR A 392 -14.55 -1.83 -26.80
C TYR A 392 -13.87 -1.11 -25.64
N VAL A 393 -12.85 -1.74 -25.04
CA VAL A 393 -12.12 -1.18 -23.88
C VAL A 393 -11.45 0.13 -24.25
N ILE A 394 -10.75 0.17 -25.38
CA ILE A 394 -10.10 1.39 -25.86
C ILE A 394 -11.14 2.48 -26.14
N SER A 395 -12.21 2.14 -26.87
CA SER A 395 -13.34 3.03 -27.12
C SER A 395 -13.93 3.62 -25.83
N LEU A 396 -14.09 2.80 -24.78
CA LEU A 396 -14.65 3.25 -23.51
C LEU A 396 -13.65 4.10 -22.71
N MET A 397 -12.36 3.75 -22.71
CA MET A 397 -11.33 4.54 -22.04
C MET A 397 -11.24 5.95 -22.63
N GLU A 398 -11.22 6.06 -23.97
CA GLU A 398 -11.24 7.35 -24.66
C GLU A 398 -12.45 8.19 -24.26
N ASN A 399 -13.62 7.55 -24.23
CA ASN A 399 -14.85 8.20 -23.84
C ASN A 399 -14.77 8.81 -22.44
N TYR A 400 -14.29 8.02 -21.47
CA TYR A 400 -14.14 8.46 -20.09
C TYR A 400 -13.07 9.53 -19.91
N MET A 401 -12.01 9.54 -20.74
CA MET A 401 -10.98 10.58 -20.72
C MET A 401 -11.51 11.93 -21.21
N GLU A 402 -12.43 11.93 -22.17
CA GLU A 402 -13.05 13.14 -22.75
C GLU A 402 -14.31 13.58 -22.00
N ALA A 403 -14.89 12.69 -21.20
CA ALA A 403 -16.10 12.99 -20.45
C ALA A 403 -15.88 14.08 -19.40
N ASP A 404 -16.46 15.27 -19.62
CA ASP A 404 -16.52 16.32 -18.62
C ASP A 404 -17.70 16.07 -17.66
N LEU A 405 -17.38 15.73 -16.41
CA LEU A 405 -18.34 15.60 -15.33
C LEU A 405 -17.76 16.29 -14.09
N PRO A 406 -18.35 17.40 -13.62
CA PRO A 406 -17.82 18.16 -12.49
C PRO A 406 -17.56 17.28 -11.26
N GLY A 407 -16.34 17.33 -10.74
CA GLY A 407 -15.90 16.53 -9.60
C GLY A 407 -15.38 15.13 -9.94
N MET A 408 -15.31 14.77 -11.23
CA MET A 408 -14.68 13.55 -11.73
C MET A 408 -13.52 13.88 -12.67
N SER A 409 -12.43 13.13 -12.57
CA SER A 409 -11.35 13.12 -13.56
C SER A 409 -10.98 11.68 -13.93
N CYS A 410 -10.55 11.45 -15.17
CA CYS A 410 -10.20 10.11 -15.65
C CYS A 410 -8.78 10.11 -16.21
N LYS A 411 -8.01 9.10 -15.84
CA LYS A 411 -6.64 8.90 -16.31
C LYS A 411 -6.46 7.48 -16.79
N VAL A 412 -5.76 7.29 -17.91
CA VAL A 412 -5.32 5.95 -18.31
C VAL A 412 -3.89 5.75 -17.80
N LEU A 413 -3.69 4.65 -17.09
CA LEU A 413 -2.39 4.26 -16.56
C LEU A 413 -1.85 3.11 -17.38
N ARG A 414 -0.62 3.28 -17.86
CA ARG A 414 0.14 2.22 -18.50
C ARG A 414 1.16 1.67 -17.51
N VAL A 415 1.09 0.36 -17.27
CA VAL A 415 2.08 -0.37 -16.46
C VAL A 415 2.98 -1.13 -17.42
N PHE A 416 4.27 -0.83 -17.42
CA PHE A 416 5.23 -1.36 -18.40
C PHE A 416 6.51 -1.83 -17.72
N LYS A 417 7.26 -2.74 -18.37
CA LYS A 417 8.54 -3.20 -17.82
C LYS A 417 9.59 -2.11 -18.01
N LYS A 418 10.44 -1.94 -17.01
CA LYS A 418 11.52 -0.97 -17.05
C LYS A 418 12.56 -1.44 -18.07
N ASN A 419 12.62 -0.78 -19.22
CA ASN A 419 13.70 -1.00 -20.19
C ASN A 419 15.02 -0.53 -19.57
N GLU A 420 16.01 -1.42 -19.49
CA GLU A 420 17.34 -1.09 -18.95
C GLU A 420 18.17 -0.20 -19.90
N THR A 421 17.64 0.16 -21.06
CA THR A 421 18.43 0.69 -22.19
C THR A 421 18.49 2.22 -22.31
N THR A 422 17.79 3.00 -21.49
CA THR A 422 17.74 4.47 -21.69
C THR A 422 18.04 5.26 -20.43
N ILE A 423 19.30 5.23 -19.98
CA ILE A 423 19.91 6.33 -19.21
C ILE A 423 21.34 6.52 -19.73
N THR A 424 21.49 7.57 -20.53
CA THR A 424 22.66 8.43 -20.73
C THR A 424 24.05 7.78 -20.76
N THR A 425 24.69 7.88 -21.92
CA THR A 425 26.12 7.82 -22.13
C THR A 425 26.89 8.58 -21.05
N THR A 426 28.03 7.99 -20.68
CA THR A 426 29.04 8.44 -19.71
C THR A 426 28.69 8.30 -18.22
N THR A 427 29.52 7.48 -17.56
CA THR A 427 29.63 7.16 -16.12
C THR A 427 28.75 6.02 -15.55
N THR A 428 29.44 4.92 -15.20
CA THR A 428 29.10 3.85 -14.23
C THR A 428 28.16 2.69 -14.64
N GLN A 429 28.60 1.87 -15.61
CA GLN A 429 28.10 0.51 -15.86
C GLN A 429 28.27 -0.47 -14.66
N LEU A 430 29.16 -0.19 -13.71
CA LEU A 430 29.39 -1.02 -12.52
C LEU A 430 28.29 -0.89 -11.43
N SER A 431 27.65 0.27 -11.32
CA SER A 431 26.64 0.57 -10.29
C SER A 431 25.32 -0.19 -10.52
N GLN A 432 25.02 -0.50 -11.78
CA GLN A 432 23.80 -1.22 -12.17
C GLN A 432 23.90 -2.74 -11.88
N LYS A 433 25.08 -3.34 -12.00
CA LYS A 433 25.28 -4.79 -11.80
C LYS A 433 25.25 -5.23 -10.32
N LEU A 434 25.75 -4.41 -9.40
CA LEU A 434 25.71 -4.66 -7.95
C LEU A 434 24.31 -4.47 -7.34
N LYS A 435 23.50 -3.57 -7.90
CA LYS A 435 22.06 -3.51 -7.60
C LYS A 435 21.35 -4.78 -8.06
N HIS A 436 21.76 -5.38 -9.18
CA HIS A 436 21.16 -6.61 -9.73
C HIS A 436 21.33 -7.85 -8.83
N GLN A 437 22.50 -8.06 -8.22
CA GLN A 437 22.74 -9.23 -7.36
C GLN A 437 22.04 -9.16 -5.99
N SER A 438 21.91 -7.98 -5.39
CA SER A 438 21.08 -7.80 -4.17
C SER A 438 19.58 -7.80 -4.48
N LYS A 439 19.17 -7.36 -5.67
CA LYS A 439 17.78 -7.42 -6.18
C LYS A 439 17.32 -8.86 -6.43
N LYS A 440 18.16 -9.73 -6.98
CA LYS A 440 17.81 -11.12 -7.31
C LYS A 440 17.38 -11.95 -6.09
N ASN A 441 17.91 -11.62 -4.91
CA ASN A 441 17.59 -12.32 -3.65
C ASN A 441 16.30 -11.80 -2.98
N LEU A 442 15.76 -10.64 -3.35
CA LEU A 442 14.46 -10.16 -2.84
C LEU A 442 13.26 -10.53 -3.73
N ASN A 443 13.49 -10.79 -5.02
CA ASN A 443 12.45 -11.14 -6.00
C ASN A 443 11.85 -12.55 -5.84
N THR A 444 12.59 -13.50 -5.25
CA THR A 444 12.18 -14.91 -5.08
C THR A 444 10.89 -15.09 -4.28
N ALA A 445 10.61 -14.24 -3.30
CA ALA A 445 9.42 -14.35 -2.44
C ALA A 445 8.09 -14.13 -3.20
N PHE A 446 8.12 -13.33 -4.27
CA PHE A 446 6.94 -13.09 -5.12
C PHE A 446 6.84 -14.11 -6.24
N GLU A 447 7.99 -14.46 -6.83
CA GLU A 447 8.08 -15.49 -7.85
C GLU A 447 7.58 -16.86 -7.37
N ASP A 448 7.60 -17.09 -6.05
CA ASP A 448 7.11 -18.30 -5.38
C ASP A 448 5.66 -18.17 -4.83
N LEU A 449 4.92 -17.09 -5.17
CA LEU A 449 3.50 -16.92 -4.79
C LEU A 449 2.57 -17.87 -5.55
N ASP A 450 2.87 -18.10 -6.83
CA ASP A 450 2.13 -19.05 -7.65
C ASP A 450 2.51 -20.48 -7.25
N HIS A 451 1.53 -21.30 -6.88
CA HIS A 451 1.75 -22.72 -6.56
C HIS A 451 2.34 -23.47 -7.77
N GLU A 452 3.24 -24.44 -7.54
CA GLU A 452 3.79 -25.28 -8.62
C GLU A 452 2.69 -25.95 -9.44
N SER A 453 1.56 -26.33 -8.82
CA SER A 453 0.39 -26.87 -9.53
C SER A 453 -0.25 -25.91 -10.53
N LEU A 454 -0.12 -24.58 -10.35
CA LEU A 454 -0.56 -23.57 -11.33
C LEU A 454 0.44 -23.42 -12.48
N LEU A 455 1.72 -23.74 -12.26
CA LEU A 455 2.77 -23.76 -13.30
C LEU A 455 2.60 -24.96 -14.24
N PHE A 456 1.98 -26.04 -13.75
CA PHE A 456 1.80 -27.32 -14.45
C PHE A 456 0.34 -27.69 -14.74
N GLN A 457 -0.64 -26.80 -14.50
CA GLN A 457 -2.00 -27.03 -15.00
C GLN A 457 -1.94 -27.09 -16.54
N ASP A 458 -2.27 -28.25 -17.09
CA ASP A 458 -2.29 -28.53 -18.53
C ASP A 458 -3.05 -27.43 -19.26
N THR A 459 -2.30 -26.52 -19.85
CA THR A 459 -2.79 -25.52 -20.80
C THR A 459 -3.49 -26.25 -21.94
N PRO A 460 -4.79 -26.05 -22.18
CA PRO A 460 -5.36 -26.37 -23.47
C PRO A 460 -4.63 -25.48 -24.49
N THR A 461 -3.80 -26.13 -25.30
CA THR A 461 -3.18 -25.64 -26.55
C THR A 461 -2.56 -24.23 -26.52
N LEU A 462 -1.26 -24.18 -26.22
CA LEU A 462 -0.34 -23.09 -26.61
C LEU A 462 -0.28 -22.84 -28.13
N CYS A 463 -0.95 -23.64 -28.97
CA CYS A 463 -0.89 -23.55 -30.42
C CYS A 463 -1.54 -22.30 -31.02
N ASP A 464 -2.59 -21.71 -30.40
CA ASP A 464 -3.34 -20.58 -31.00
C ASP A 464 -2.88 -19.19 -30.54
N THR A 465 -2.45 -19.03 -29.28
CA THR A 465 -1.87 -17.76 -28.82
C THR A 465 -0.53 -17.45 -29.50
N THR A 466 0.26 -18.47 -29.83
CA THR A 466 1.56 -18.28 -30.47
C THR A 466 1.42 -17.84 -31.93
N SER A 467 0.37 -18.28 -32.64
CA SER A 467 0.08 -17.84 -34.01
C SER A 467 -0.47 -16.42 -34.05
N SER A 468 -1.31 -16.05 -33.08
CA SER A 468 -1.89 -14.70 -32.97
C SER A 468 -0.87 -13.65 -32.55
N ILE A 469 0.03 -13.99 -31.61
CA ILE A 469 1.17 -13.12 -31.25
C ILE A 469 2.08 -12.94 -32.46
N LYS A 470 2.43 -14.01 -33.18
CA LYS A 470 3.20 -13.90 -34.43
C LYS A 470 2.51 -13.02 -35.48
N HIS A 471 1.19 -13.11 -35.63
CA HIS A 471 0.45 -12.25 -36.55
C HIS A 471 0.49 -10.77 -36.13
N LEU A 472 0.37 -10.46 -34.82
CA LEU A 472 0.56 -9.10 -34.32
C LEU A 472 2.02 -8.61 -34.48
N GLU A 473 2.99 -9.50 -34.22
CA GLU A 473 4.41 -9.23 -34.45
C GLU A 473 4.72 -8.96 -35.92
N ASP A 474 4.05 -9.65 -36.85
CA ASP A 474 4.23 -9.48 -38.30
C ASP A 474 3.50 -8.23 -38.84
N GLU A 475 2.31 -7.91 -38.33
CA GLU A 475 1.49 -6.77 -38.78
C GLU A 475 2.05 -5.42 -38.31
N TYR A 476 2.51 -5.36 -37.05
CA TYR A 476 3.05 -4.13 -36.46
C TYR A 476 4.59 -4.11 -36.49
N ARG A 477 5.24 -5.10 -37.13
CA ARG A 477 6.69 -5.14 -37.29
C ARG A 477 7.15 -3.91 -38.07
N PRO A 478 8.20 -3.21 -37.63
CA PRO A 478 8.86 -2.25 -38.49
C PRO A 478 9.37 -2.93 -39.77
N LEU A 479 9.08 -2.31 -40.92
CA LEU A 479 9.50 -2.81 -42.24
C LEU A 479 11.03 -2.89 -42.33
N SER A 480 11.56 -3.88 -43.03
CA SER A 480 13.02 -3.99 -43.19
C SER A 480 13.59 -2.84 -44.03
N LYS A 481 14.84 -2.44 -43.75
CA LYS A 481 15.60 -1.42 -44.52
C LYS A 481 15.56 -1.65 -46.04
N ASN A 482 15.44 -2.90 -46.49
CA ASN A 482 15.38 -3.26 -47.91
C ASN A 482 13.96 -3.10 -48.51
N GLN A 483 12.90 -3.39 -47.76
CA GLN A 483 11.52 -3.14 -48.18
C GLN A 483 11.23 -1.63 -48.27
N LEU A 484 11.74 -0.85 -47.31
CA LEU A 484 11.64 0.61 -47.32
C LEU A 484 12.44 1.23 -48.47
N LYS A 485 13.65 0.75 -48.75
CA LYS A 485 14.42 1.15 -49.95
C LYS A 485 13.67 0.85 -51.26
N ARG A 486 12.90 -0.23 -51.33
CA ARG A 486 12.05 -0.56 -52.49
C ARG A 486 10.84 0.38 -52.62
N LEU A 487 10.20 0.75 -51.51
CA LEU A 487 9.10 1.73 -51.49
C LEU A 487 9.57 3.16 -51.79
N ALA A 488 10.73 3.55 -51.25
CA ALA A 488 11.38 4.84 -51.53
C ALA A 488 11.89 4.95 -52.97
N LYS A 489 12.36 3.85 -53.56
CA LYS A 489 12.68 3.80 -55.01
C LYS A 489 11.44 3.94 -55.89
N LYS A 490 10.25 3.59 -55.38
CA LYS A 490 8.98 3.65 -56.11
C LYS A 490 8.30 5.04 -56.04
N ASN A 491 8.68 5.89 -55.09
CA ASN A 491 8.15 7.24 -54.91
C ASN A 491 9.28 8.26 -54.68
N GLN A 492 9.56 9.11 -55.67
CA GLN A 492 10.64 10.11 -55.59
C GLN A 492 10.34 11.31 -54.65
N LYS A 493 11.45 11.86 -54.12
CA LYS A 493 11.73 13.10 -53.36
C LYS A 493 12.09 12.91 -51.87
N ASP A 494 13.25 13.44 -51.48
CA ASP A 494 13.90 13.31 -50.17
C ASP A 494 13.05 13.75 -48.97
N LYS A 495 12.06 14.62 -49.17
CA LYS A 495 11.07 14.99 -48.14
C LYS A 495 10.19 13.80 -47.73
N LYS A 496 9.77 12.98 -48.70
CA LYS A 496 9.02 11.73 -48.44
C LYS A 496 9.91 10.67 -47.79
N LEU A 497 11.21 10.65 -48.05
CA LEU A 497 12.14 9.73 -47.36
C LEU A 497 12.29 10.09 -45.88
N LEU A 498 12.33 11.39 -45.57
CA LEU A 498 12.37 11.87 -44.18
C LEU A 498 11.05 11.59 -43.45
N GLU A 499 9.91 11.83 -44.11
CA GLU A 499 8.57 11.48 -43.61
C GLU A 499 8.39 9.97 -43.41
N LEU A 500 8.95 9.13 -44.31
CA LEU A 500 8.93 7.67 -44.15
C LEU A 500 9.80 7.20 -42.99
N LYS A 501 10.98 7.81 -42.77
CA LYS A 501 11.84 7.50 -41.63
C LYS A 501 11.22 7.95 -40.30
N SER A 502 10.53 9.09 -40.26
CA SER A 502 9.81 9.50 -39.05
C SER A 502 8.60 8.59 -38.78
N LEU A 503 7.90 8.14 -39.82
CA LEU A 503 6.82 7.15 -39.70
C LEU A 503 7.35 5.78 -39.23
N GLU A 504 8.50 5.33 -39.73
CA GLU A 504 9.20 4.12 -39.29
C GLU A 504 9.59 4.19 -37.82
N ASN A 505 10.26 5.27 -37.41
CA ASN A 505 10.63 5.49 -36.01
C ASN A 505 9.38 5.51 -35.11
N ASN A 506 8.31 6.18 -35.52
CA ASN A 506 7.05 6.20 -34.75
C ASN A 506 6.41 4.82 -34.65
N THR A 507 6.47 4.01 -35.70
CA THR A 507 5.92 2.64 -35.71
C THR A 507 6.77 1.70 -34.86
N GLU A 508 8.10 1.81 -34.92
CA GLU A 508 9.01 1.01 -34.09
C GLU A 508 8.90 1.37 -32.60
N ILE A 509 8.81 2.66 -32.27
CA ILE A 509 8.57 3.14 -30.90
C ILE A 509 7.25 2.56 -30.38
N PHE A 510 6.17 2.68 -31.16
CA PHE A 510 4.86 2.18 -30.77
C PHE A 510 4.83 0.64 -30.63
N TYR A 511 5.53 -0.08 -31.51
CA TYR A 511 5.67 -1.53 -31.40
C TYR A 511 6.38 -1.94 -30.10
N GLN A 512 7.52 -1.31 -29.79
CA GLN A 512 8.22 -1.55 -28.53
C GLN A 512 7.36 -1.17 -27.32
N GLU A 513 6.53 -0.14 -27.48
CA GLU A 513 5.59 0.30 -26.46
C GLU A 513 4.55 -0.79 -26.14
N LEU A 514 3.92 -1.36 -27.16
CA LEU A 514 2.98 -2.47 -27.03
C LEU A 514 3.64 -3.67 -26.33
N MET A 515 4.81 -4.10 -26.84
CA MET A 515 5.48 -5.32 -26.35
C MET A 515 6.02 -5.17 -24.92
N ASN A 516 6.33 -3.95 -24.50
CA ASN A 516 6.83 -3.67 -23.15
C ASN A 516 5.70 -3.49 -22.11
N THR A 517 4.45 -3.44 -22.55
CA THR A 517 3.32 -3.15 -21.66
C THR A 517 2.80 -4.40 -20.98
N GLU A 518 2.64 -4.32 -19.67
CA GLU A 518 2.07 -5.37 -18.85
C GLU A 518 0.56 -5.22 -18.69
N ALA A 519 0.09 -3.99 -18.46
CA ALA A 519 -1.33 -3.71 -18.29
C ALA A 519 -1.69 -2.27 -18.65
N LEU A 520 -2.93 -2.09 -19.12
CA LEU A 520 -3.63 -0.81 -19.19
C LEU A 520 -4.74 -0.77 -18.13
N ILE A 521 -4.87 0.34 -17.42
CA ILE A 521 -5.88 0.54 -16.37
C ILE A 521 -6.52 1.91 -16.55
N LEU A 522 -7.85 2.00 -16.48
CA LEU A 522 -8.52 3.29 -16.29
C LEU A 522 -8.55 3.61 -14.79
N LEU A 523 -8.17 4.82 -14.41
CA LEU A 523 -8.33 5.36 -13.07
C LEU A 523 -9.35 6.50 -13.13
N THR A 524 -10.56 6.26 -12.62
CA THR A 524 -11.57 7.29 -12.39
C THR A 524 -11.40 7.87 -10.99
N ILE A 525 -11.18 9.16 -10.89
CA ILE A 525 -10.94 9.89 -9.63
C ILE A 525 -12.14 10.76 -9.34
N ILE A 526 -12.73 10.58 -8.17
CA ILE A 526 -13.67 11.52 -7.58
C ILE A 526 -12.87 12.49 -6.71
N GLU A 527 -12.92 13.76 -7.08
CA GLU A 527 -12.08 14.82 -6.53
C GLU A 527 -12.41 15.16 -5.08
N GLU A 528 -13.66 14.96 -4.69
CA GLU A 528 -14.11 15.21 -3.33
C GLU A 528 -15.15 14.16 -2.92
N PHE A 529 -14.78 13.32 -1.94
CA PHE A 529 -15.67 12.32 -1.36
C PHE A 529 -15.72 12.48 0.16
N ASP A 530 -16.85 12.98 0.67
CA ASP A 530 -17.08 13.17 2.10
C ASP A 530 -17.62 11.89 2.76
N LEU A 531 -16.77 11.22 3.55
CA LEU A 531 -17.14 10.02 4.28
C LEU A 531 -18.20 10.27 5.36
N SER A 532 -18.28 11.50 5.88
CA SER A 532 -19.19 11.83 6.98
C SER A 532 -20.66 11.90 6.55
N GLU A 533 -20.93 12.23 5.27
CA GLU A 533 -22.28 12.24 4.70
C GLU A 533 -22.89 10.82 4.62
N ARG A 534 -22.04 9.79 4.62
CA ARG A 534 -22.45 8.37 4.52
C ARG A 534 -22.74 7.74 5.87
N ILE A 535 -22.46 8.44 6.98
CA ILE A 535 -22.73 7.95 8.33
C ILE A 535 -24.10 8.48 8.77
N PRO A 536 -25.14 7.63 8.90
CA PRO A 536 -26.45 8.10 9.32
C PRO A 536 -26.46 8.53 10.81
N GLY A 537 -27.45 9.34 11.17
CA GLY A 537 -27.73 9.73 12.55
C GLY A 537 -26.89 10.90 13.10
N TRP A 538 -26.95 11.10 14.42
CA TRP A 538 -26.33 12.25 15.09
C TRP A 538 -24.80 12.23 15.07
N ILE A 539 -24.20 11.03 15.07
CA ILE A 539 -22.74 10.85 14.98
C ILE A 539 -22.23 11.38 13.65
N GLY A 540 -22.86 11.02 12.54
CA GLY A 540 -22.52 11.54 11.21
C GLY A 540 -22.65 13.05 11.12
N LYS A 541 -23.76 13.63 11.63
CA LYS A 541 -23.95 15.09 11.67
C LYS A 541 -22.84 15.82 12.43
N LYS A 542 -22.40 15.26 13.57
CA LYS A 542 -21.25 15.81 14.31
C LYS A 542 -19.95 15.66 13.53
N LEU A 543 -19.67 14.48 12.97
CA LEU A 543 -18.46 14.25 12.18
C LEU A 543 -18.40 15.18 10.96
N ASN A 544 -19.53 15.42 10.29
CA ASN A 544 -19.60 16.35 9.15
C ASN A 544 -19.30 17.80 9.58
N LYS A 545 -19.88 18.25 10.70
CA LYS A 545 -19.63 19.59 11.24
C LYS A 545 -18.14 19.83 11.58
N TRP A 546 -17.48 18.84 12.15
CA TRP A 546 -16.10 18.97 12.64
C TRP A 546 -15.03 18.55 11.62
N PHE A 547 -15.34 17.58 10.76
CA PHE A 547 -14.38 16.92 9.87
C PHE A 547 -14.87 16.65 8.44
N GLY A 548 -16.10 17.05 8.08
CA GLY A 548 -16.66 16.95 6.73
C GLY A 548 -16.27 18.12 5.83
N LYS A 549 -16.85 18.18 4.63
CA LYS A 549 -16.44 19.12 3.56
C LYS A 549 -16.53 20.59 3.95
N ASN A 550 -17.55 20.93 4.72
CA ASN A 550 -17.82 22.29 5.19
C ASN A 550 -17.15 22.61 6.53
N SER A 551 -16.28 21.72 7.03
CA SER A 551 -15.62 21.90 8.33
C SER A 551 -14.29 22.66 8.21
N LYS A 552 -13.81 23.17 9.35
CA LYS A 552 -12.48 23.80 9.43
C LYS A 552 -11.34 22.79 9.19
N TYR A 553 -11.59 21.50 9.38
CA TYR A 553 -10.59 20.44 9.31
C TYR A 553 -11.15 19.23 8.56
N PRO A 554 -11.26 19.26 7.22
CA PRO A 554 -11.95 18.25 6.41
C PRO A 554 -11.17 16.93 6.28
N PHE A 555 -10.78 16.32 7.42
CA PHE A 555 -10.00 15.08 7.47
C PHE A 555 -10.75 13.86 6.97
N LEU A 556 -12.09 13.91 6.92
CA LEU A 556 -12.95 12.85 6.39
C LEU A 556 -13.33 13.06 4.92
N CYS A 557 -12.86 14.14 4.30
CA CYS A 557 -12.95 14.33 2.85
C CYS A 557 -11.72 13.72 2.20
N ILE A 558 -11.95 12.69 1.39
CA ILE A 558 -10.90 11.97 0.69
C ILE A 558 -11.08 12.13 -0.82
N ARG A 559 -9.99 11.95 -1.56
CA ARG A 559 -10.09 11.67 -3.00
C ARG A 559 -10.34 10.18 -3.14
N PHE A 560 -11.32 9.80 -3.93
CA PHE A 560 -11.67 8.39 -4.13
C PHE A 560 -11.32 8.00 -5.55
N GLY A 561 -10.34 7.11 -5.71
CA GLY A 561 -9.96 6.57 -7.01
C GLY A 561 -10.56 5.19 -7.20
N LEU A 562 -11.18 4.97 -8.34
CA LEU A 562 -11.68 3.70 -8.80
C LEU A 562 -10.78 3.24 -9.96
N LEU A 563 -10.08 2.12 -9.78
CA LEU A 563 -9.50 1.42 -10.91
C LEU A 563 -10.67 0.79 -11.66
N GLY A 564 -10.93 1.22 -12.88
CA GLY A 564 -12.05 0.81 -13.71
C GLY A 564 -12.96 1.97 -14.06
N PHE A 565 -14.12 1.61 -14.59
CA PHE A 565 -15.15 2.53 -15.06
C PHE A 565 -16.27 2.64 -14.01
N HIS A 566 -17.42 3.21 -14.38
CA HIS A 566 -18.64 3.09 -13.58
C HIS A 566 -18.97 1.62 -13.23
N TRP A 567 -19.65 1.44 -12.09
CA TRP A 567 -20.05 0.13 -11.58
C TRP A 567 -21.38 -0.34 -12.16
N PRO A 568 -21.54 -1.63 -12.55
CA PRO A 568 -20.61 -2.76 -12.46
C PRO A 568 -19.65 -2.83 -13.64
N PHE A 569 -18.39 -3.17 -13.38
CA PHE A 569 -17.44 -3.47 -14.43
C PHE A 569 -16.72 -4.78 -14.12
N LYS A 570 -16.70 -5.71 -15.08
CA LYS A 570 -16.16 -7.06 -14.92
C LYS A 570 -14.67 -7.06 -14.54
N ARG A 571 -13.91 -6.07 -15.03
CA ARG A 571 -12.47 -5.94 -14.77
C ARG A 571 -11.92 -4.53 -15.00
N SER A 572 -11.17 -3.99 -14.05
CA SER A 572 -10.52 -2.68 -14.15
C SER A 572 -9.17 -2.67 -14.86
N THR A 573 -8.48 -3.81 -14.82
CA THR A 573 -7.08 -3.98 -15.23
C THR A 573 -7.01 -4.92 -16.41
N PHE A 574 -6.60 -4.40 -17.56
CA PHE A 574 -6.50 -5.14 -18.81
C PHE A 574 -5.07 -5.57 -19.05
N TYR A 575 -4.82 -6.88 -18.96
CA TYR A 575 -3.46 -7.40 -19.11
C TYR A 575 -3.08 -7.48 -20.59
N CYS A 576 -1.92 -6.92 -20.92
CA CYS A 576 -1.38 -6.87 -22.28
C CYS A 576 -0.28 -7.90 -22.53
N SER A 577 0.16 -8.60 -21.48
CA SER A 577 1.22 -9.61 -21.57
C SER A 577 0.79 -10.97 -21.01
N ALA A 578 1.25 -12.04 -21.67
CA ALA A 578 1.03 -13.40 -21.23
C ALA A 578 1.99 -13.75 -20.08
N THR A 579 1.48 -14.46 -19.06
CA THR A 579 2.29 -14.92 -17.92
C THR A 579 1.91 -16.33 -17.51
N LYS A 580 2.89 -17.06 -16.98
CA LYS A 580 2.70 -18.32 -16.23
C LYS A 580 2.54 -18.09 -14.72
N LYS A 581 2.76 -16.87 -14.24
CA LYS A 581 2.71 -16.48 -12.82
C LYS A 581 1.67 -15.37 -12.58
N PRO A 582 0.37 -15.67 -12.71
CA PRO A 582 -0.69 -14.66 -12.62
C PRO A 582 -0.80 -13.99 -11.25
N VAL A 583 -0.56 -14.71 -10.15
CA VAL A 583 -0.61 -14.15 -8.79
C VAL A 583 0.51 -13.14 -8.59
N ALA A 584 1.74 -13.52 -8.93
CA ALA A 584 2.90 -12.65 -8.82
C ALA A 584 2.76 -11.39 -9.69
N ARG A 585 2.31 -11.55 -10.95
CA ARG A 585 2.04 -10.42 -11.86
C ARG A 585 0.99 -9.47 -11.28
N GLY A 586 -0.18 -9.99 -10.88
CA GLY A 586 -1.26 -9.16 -10.36
C GLY A 586 -0.83 -8.37 -9.12
N ALA A 587 -0.07 -9.02 -8.24
CA ALA A 587 0.46 -8.36 -7.06
C ALA A 587 1.50 -7.28 -7.40
N ALA A 588 2.32 -7.48 -8.45
CA ALA A 588 3.35 -6.54 -8.87
C ALA A 588 2.74 -5.31 -9.54
N VAL A 589 1.72 -5.50 -10.40
CA VAL A 589 0.94 -4.43 -11.03
C VAL A 589 0.27 -3.55 -9.98
N LEU A 590 -0.49 -4.15 -9.04
CA LEU A 590 -1.16 -3.40 -7.96
C LEU A 590 -0.17 -2.65 -7.08
N TYR A 591 1.00 -3.23 -6.80
CA TYR A 591 2.03 -2.57 -6.03
C TYR A 591 2.66 -1.40 -6.82
N ALA A 592 2.93 -1.55 -8.12
CA ALA A 592 3.43 -0.46 -8.97
C ALA A 592 2.45 0.73 -9.01
N ILE A 593 1.14 0.46 -9.17
CA ILE A 593 0.09 1.47 -9.09
C ILE A 593 0.11 2.18 -7.72
N SER A 594 0.27 1.43 -6.62
CA SER A 594 0.33 2.02 -5.28
C SER A 594 1.54 2.95 -5.08
N GLN A 595 2.68 2.65 -5.71
CA GLN A 595 3.87 3.50 -5.69
C GLN A 595 3.64 4.77 -6.49
N TRP A 596 3.09 4.64 -7.70
CA TRP A 596 2.72 5.76 -8.54
C TRP A 596 1.75 6.71 -7.82
N ASN A 597 0.67 6.17 -7.23
CA ASN A 597 -0.31 6.94 -6.46
C ASN A 597 0.31 7.68 -5.27
N SER A 598 1.31 7.10 -4.61
CA SER A 598 1.99 7.76 -3.48
C SER A 598 2.72 9.05 -3.86
N GLN A 599 3.17 9.14 -5.12
CA GLN A 599 3.92 10.27 -5.68
C GLN A 599 3.02 11.31 -6.35
N HIS A 600 1.92 10.87 -6.98
CA HIS A 600 1.09 11.73 -7.82
C HIS A 600 -0.15 12.24 -7.08
N GLU A 601 -0.75 11.43 -6.22
CA GLU A 601 -2.02 11.76 -5.59
C GLU A 601 -1.87 12.05 -4.09
N LYS A 602 -2.40 13.19 -3.63
CA LYS A 602 -2.17 13.67 -2.26
C LYS A 602 -2.92 12.87 -1.18
N LEU A 603 -4.17 12.47 -1.44
CA LEU A 603 -5.12 11.92 -0.46
C LEU A 603 -6.09 10.88 -1.09
N THR A 604 -5.57 9.99 -1.94
CA THR A 604 -6.43 9.04 -2.68
C THR A 604 -6.53 7.68 -2.02
N VAL A 605 -7.76 7.17 -1.92
CA VAL A 605 -8.08 5.76 -1.64
C VAL A 605 -8.40 5.10 -2.96
N LEU A 606 -7.62 4.11 -3.37
CA LEU A 606 -7.88 3.36 -4.60
C LEU A 606 -8.75 2.14 -4.30
N LEU A 607 -9.79 1.90 -5.11
CA LEU A 607 -10.62 0.70 -5.12
C LEU A 607 -10.43 -0.04 -6.46
N ASP A 608 -10.17 -1.34 -6.39
CA ASP A 608 -10.13 -2.22 -7.56
C ASP A 608 -11.16 -3.35 -7.43
N PRO A 609 -12.24 -3.33 -8.22
CA PRO A 609 -13.23 -4.38 -8.20
C PRO A 609 -13.07 -5.44 -9.27
N THR A 610 -13.28 -6.69 -8.86
CA THR A 610 -13.20 -7.84 -9.74
C THR A 610 -14.17 -8.94 -9.32
N TYR A 611 -14.43 -9.86 -10.22
CA TYR A 611 -15.09 -11.12 -9.88
C TYR A 611 -14.18 -11.91 -8.93
N LYS A 612 -14.79 -12.58 -7.96
CA LYS A 612 -14.04 -13.36 -6.98
C LYS A 612 -13.23 -14.46 -7.66
N ASP A 613 -11.91 -14.32 -7.63
CA ASP A 613 -10.94 -15.25 -8.21
C ASP A 613 -9.81 -15.53 -7.20
N VAL A 614 -9.52 -16.81 -6.97
CA VAL A 614 -8.57 -17.26 -5.95
C VAL A 614 -7.17 -16.69 -6.18
N ASN A 615 -6.74 -16.59 -7.44
CA ASN A 615 -5.41 -16.10 -7.80
C ASN A 615 -5.31 -14.59 -7.60
N PHE A 616 -6.34 -13.85 -8.00
CA PHE A 616 -6.40 -12.41 -7.77
C PHE A 616 -6.40 -12.06 -6.27
N GLU A 617 -7.20 -12.77 -5.47
CA GLU A 617 -7.27 -12.57 -4.02
C GLU A 617 -5.92 -12.80 -3.31
N ALA A 618 -5.17 -13.83 -3.75
CA ALA A 618 -3.81 -14.07 -3.28
C ALA A 618 -2.86 -12.92 -3.67
N GLY A 619 -3.05 -12.35 -4.86
CA GLY A 619 -2.29 -11.22 -5.36
C GLY A 619 -2.51 -9.93 -4.56
N ILE A 620 -3.77 -9.63 -4.18
CA ILE A 620 -4.14 -8.46 -3.36
C ILE A 620 -3.37 -8.45 -2.02
N THR A 621 -3.40 -9.58 -1.31
CA THR A 621 -2.77 -9.68 0.02
C THR A 621 -1.26 -9.46 -0.07
N SER A 622 -0.67 -9.96 -1.15
CA SER A 622 0.77 -9.88 -1.41
C SER A 622 1.20 -8.49 -1.86
N SER A 623 0.38 -7.76 -2.62
CA SER A 623 0.65 -6.39 -3.09
C SER A 623 0.56 -5.33 -1.98
N GLY A 624 -0.27 -5.56 -0.96
CA GLY A 624 -0.49 -4.61 0.12
C GLY A 624 -1.78 -3.84 0.11
N TRP A 625 -2.63 -4.19 -0.82
CA TRP A 625 -4.00 -3.76 -0.85
C TRP A 625 -4.79 -4.56 0.19
N TYR A 626 -5.81 -3.92 0.74
CA TYR A 626 -6.73 -4.53 1.69
C TYR A 626 -7.90 -5.12 0.93
N LYS A 627 -8.04 -6.44 0.98
CA LYS A 627 -9.22 -7.12 0.46
C LYS A 627 -10.48 -6.65 1.19
N ILE A 628 -11.52 -6.33 0.42
CA ILE A 628 -12.87 -6.05 0.91
C ILE A 628 -13.90 -6.89 0.13
N LYS A 629 -15.04 -7.16 0.76
CA LYS A 629 -16.18 -7.79 0.08
C LYS A 629 -16.96 -6.69 -0.62
N LEU A 630 -17.36 -6.94 -1.85
CA LEU A 630 -18.27 -6.07 -2.59
C LEU A 630 -19.61 -6.79 -2.80
N PRO A 631 -20.70 -6.06 -3.05
CA PRO A 631 -22.00 -6.64 -3.37
C PRO A 631 -21.89 -7.61 -4.55
N ASN A 632 -22.62 -8.73 -4.53
CA ASN A 632 -22.58 -9.71 -5.61
C ASN A 632 -23.11 -9.11 -6.92
N SER A 633 -22.57 -9.47 -8.08
CA SER A 633 -23.22 -9.21 -9.38
C SER A 633 -24.22 -10.31 -9.71
N HIS A 634 -25.09 -10.05 -10.68
CA HIS A 634 -26.14 -10.97 -11.11
C HIS A 634 -26.04 -11.18 -12.62
N ILE A 635 -25.67 -12.40 -13.02
CA ILE A 635 -25.28 -12.69 -14.39
C ILE A 635 -26.12 -13.83 -14.97
N ILE A 636 -26.63 -13.64 -16.18
CA ILE A 636 -27.25 -14.69 -16.99
C ILE A 636 -26.19 -15.30 -17.91
N ASP A 637 -26.18 -16.63 -17.98
CA ASP A 637 -25.41 -17.38 -18.98
C ASP A 637 -26.32 -17.77 -20.15
N LEU A 638 -26.11 -17.13 -21.30
CA LEU A 638 -26.88 -17.37 -22.52
C LEU A 638 -26.26 -18.42 -23.43
N ARG A 639 -25.05 -18.92 -23.14
CA ARG A 639 -24.37 -19.93 -23.98
C ARG A 639 -25.23 -21.19 -24.22
N PRO A 640 -25.96 -21.74 -23.23
CA PRO A 640 -26.84 -22.89 -23.46
C PRO A 640 -28.03 -22.60 -24.39
N PHE A 641 -28.33 -21.32 -24.62
CA PHE A 641 -29.53 -20.84 -25.32
C PHE A 641 -29.18 -20.14 -26.64
N GLN A 642 -27.96 -20.31 -27.16
CA GLN A 642 -27.60 -19.74 -28.46
C GLN A 642 -28.53 -20.26 -29.56
N ASN A 643 -28.95 -19.35 -30.43
CA ASN A 643 -29.91 -19.60 -31.52
C ASN A 643 -31.32 -20.02 -31.06
N GLN A 644 -31.66 -19.91 -29.77
CA GLN A 644 -33.01 -20.14 -29.26
C GLN A 644 -33.80 -18.82 -29.17
N THR A 645 -35.12 -18.92 -29.19
CA THR A 645 -35.97 -17.73 -29.02
C THR A 645 -36.03 -17.30 -27.56
N SER A 646 -36.38 -16.03 -27.30
CA SER A 646 -36.61 -15.56 -25.93
C SER A 646 -37.72 -16.34 -25.21
N THR A 647 -38.71 -16.84 -25.96
CA THR A 647 -39.77 -17.72 -25.44
C THR A 647 -39.19 -19.05 -24.94
N ASP A 648 -38.26 -19.64 -25.68
CA ASP A 648 -37.59 -20.89 -25.29
C ASP A 648 -36.76 -20.68 -24.03
N TYR A 649 -36.01 -19.58 -23.96
CA TYR A 649 -35.25 -19.20 -22.76
C TYR A 649 -36.16 -19.07 -21.53
N PHE A 650 -37.21 -18.23 -21.60
CA PHE A 650 -38.08 -18.00 -20.44
C PHE A 650 -38.83 -19.26 -20.01
N LYS A 651 -39.19 -20.13 -20.97
CA LYS A 651 -39.79 -21.44 -20.69
C LYS A 651 -38.78 -22.36 -19.98
N ALA A 652 -37.53 -22.40 -20.42
CA ALA A 652 -36.49 -23.24 -19.85
C ALA A 652 -36.18 -22.88 -18.38
N ILE A 653 -36.13 -21.59 -18.07
CA ILE A 653 -35.92 -21.11 -16.68
C ILE A 653 -37.22 -21.07 -15.85
N LYS A 654 -38.34 -21.54 -16.40
CA LYS A 654 -39.68 -21.52 -15.78
C LYS A 654 -40.11 -20.11 -15.33
N TYR A 655 -39.68 -19.07 -16.05
CA TYR A 655 -40.05 -17.70 -15.77
C TYR A 655 -41.39 -17.35 -16.42
N ARG A 656 -42.34 -16.90 -15.60
CA ARG A 656 -43.60 -16.34 -16.10
C ARG A 656 -43.38 -14.90 -16.50
N THR A 657 -43.50 -14.60 -17.79
CA THR A 657 -43.30 -13.24 -18.32
C THR A 657 -44.21 -12.23 -17.61
N GLN A 658 -43.66 -11.07 -17.28
CA GLN A 658 -44.35 -10.01 -16.53
C GLN A 658 -44.74 -8.83 -17.43
N ASP A 659 -44.76 -9.03 -18.75
CA ASP A 659 -45.00 -7.99 -19.75
C ASP A 659 -46.48 -7.82 -20.16
N ASN A 660 -47.39 -8.63 -19.62
CA ASN A 660 -48.81 -8.60 -19.98
C ASN A 660 -49.46 -7.21 -19.82
N SER A 661 -49.27 -6.57 -18.67
CA SER A 661 -49.83 -5.23 -18.39
C SER A 661 -49.24 -4.16 -19.30
N PHE A 662 -47.97 -4.30 -19.68
CA PHE A 662 -47.30 -3.37 -20.60
C PHE A 662 -47.83 -3.55 -22.02
N LYS A 663 -47.97 -4.80 -22.47
CA LYS A 663 -48.54 -5.13 -23.79
C LYS A 663 -50.01 -4.71 -23.93
N GLN A 664 -50.84 -4.94 -22.90
CA GLN A 664 -52.25 -4.53 -22.89
C GLN A 664 -52.43 -3.01 -23.01
N ALA A 665 -51.45 -2.24 -22.54
CA ALA A 665 -51.42 -0.79 -22.64
C ALA A 665 -50.74 -0.29 -23.94
N ASN A 666 -50.57 -1.15 -24.95
CA ASN A 666 -49.85 -0.85 -26.19
C ASN A 666 -48.44 -0.27 -25.96
N GLY A 667 -47.75 -0.78 -24.94
CA GLY A 667 -46.41 -0.35 -24.59
C GLY A 667 -45.40 -0.56 -25.72
N GLN A 668 -44.52 0.42 -25.91
CA GLN A 668 -43.51 0.47 -26.96
C GLN A 668 -42.11 0.31 -26.37
N VAL A 669 -41.30 -0.54 -26.99
CA VAL A 669 -39.87 -0.72 -26.69
C VAL A 669 -39.07 0.02 -27.75
N ILE A 670 -38.26 0.99 -27.35
CA ILE A 670 -37.49 1.84 -28.26
C ILE A 670 -36.01 1.69 -27.93
N GLU A 671 -35.27 0.95 -28.75
CA GLU A 671 -33.81 0.94 -28.73
C GLU A 671 -33.30 1.94 -29.78
N THR A 672 -32.44 2.88 -29.38
CA THR A 672 -31.87 3.89 -30.28
C THR A 672 -30.36 4.04 -30.10
N ASN A 673 -29.67 4.33 -31.20
CA ASN A 673 -28.26 4.72 -31.21
C ASN A 673 -28.09 6.24 -31.41
N ILE A 674 -29.18 7.01 -31.28
CA ILE A 674 -29.18 8.46 -31.44
C ILE A 674 -29.03 9.08 -30.05
N PHE A 675 -27.84 9.61 -29.79
CA PHE A 675 -27.51 10.30 -28.54
C PHE A 675 -27.58 11.81 -28.77
N ASN A 676 -28.80 12.34 -28.88
CA ASN A 676 -29.06 13.78 -28.89
C ASN A 676 -29.38 14.29 -27.49
N TYR A 677 -29.47 15.61 -27.34
CA TYR A 677 -29.79 16.24 -26.06
C TYR A 677 -31.07 15.68 -25.45
N GLU A 678 -32.13 15.51 -26.24
CA GLU A 678 -33.44 15.07 -25.77
C GLU A 678 -33.38 13.66 -25.16
N ASN A 679 -32.81 12.69 -25.87
CA ASN A 679 -32.72 11.32 -25.38
C ASN A 679 -31.78 11.21 -24.17
N CYS A 680 -30.66 11.95 -24.18
CA CYS A 680 -29.68 11.94 -23.09
C CYS A 680 -30.25 12.58 -21.83
N GLN A 681 -30.94 13.71 -21.96
CA GLN A 681 -31.60 14.38 -20.84
C GLN A 681 -32.69 13.50 -20.24
N GLU A 682 -33.43 12.76 -21.06
CA GLU A 682 -34.47 11.85 -20.57
C GLU A 682 -33.92 10.67 -19.76
N ILE A 683 -32.77 10.12 -20.16
CA ILE A 683 -32.03 9.12 -19.36
C ILE A 683 -31.69 9.69 -17.97
N ILE A 684 -31.21 10.93 -17.91
CA ILE A 684 -30.85 11.58 -16.65
C ILE A 684 -32.07 11.89 -15.79
N ASN A 685 -33.14 12.46 -16.36
CA ASN A 685 -34.38 12.72 -15.64
C ASN A 685 -34.91 11.44 -14.99
N MET A 686 -34.91 10.33 -15.73
CA MET A 686 -35.37 9.04 -15.25
C MET A 686 -34.43 8.41 -14.21
N ASN A 687 -33.11 8.59 -14.35
CA ASN A 687 -32.13 8.14 -13.35
C ASN A 687 -32.24 8.93 -12.03
N GLN A 688 -32.53 10.24 -12.11
CA GLN A 688 -32.75 11.08 -10.94
C GLN A 688 -33.94 10.61 -10.09
N ASN A 689 -35.01 10.09 -10.71
CA ASN A 689 -36.14 9.51 -9.98
C ASN A 689 -35.69 8.35 -9.06
N ILE A 690 -34.75 7.51 -9.51
CA ILE A 690 -34.17 6.44 -8.69
C ILE A 690 -33.32 7.04 -7.56
N SER A 691 -32.46 8.02 -7.87
CA SER A 691 -31.63 8.68 -6.87
C SER A 691 -32.47 9.32 -5.75
N GLN A 692 -33.54 10.02 -6.10
CA GLN A 692 -34.47 10.66 -5.15
C GLN A 692 -35.21 9.63 -4.29
N ASN A 693 -35.67 8.52 -4.88
CA ASN A 693 -36.33 7.45 -4.13
C ASN A 693 -35.39 6.72 -3.17
N ARG A 694 -34.11 6.55 -3.52
CA ARG A 694 -33.10 6.00 -2.59
C ARG A 694 -32.87 6.93 -1.41
N GLN A 695 -32.83 8.25 -1.65
CA GLN A 695 -32.69 9.24 -0.58
C GLN A 695 -33.90 9.25 0.37
N SER A 696 -35.12 9.21 -0.18
CA SER A 696 -36.34 9.20 0.65
C SER A 696 -36.48 7.92 1.47
N SER A 697 -35.89 6.80 1.02
CA SER A 697 -35.82 5.52 1.74
C SER A 697 -34.62 5.41 2.69
N GLY A 698 -33.85 6.48 2.89
CA GLY A 698 -32.70 6.49 3.81
C GLY A 698 -31.46 5.76 3.30
N GLN A 699 -31.43 5.37 2.03
CA GLN A 699 -30.26 4.76 1.39
C GLN A 699 -29.27 5.84 0.93
N SER A 700 -28.00 5.45 0.81
CA SER A 700 -26.94 6.35 0.38
C SER A 700 -27.13 6.76 -1.09
N GLN A 701 -26.88 8.04 -1.42
CA GLN A 701 -26.89 8.55 -2.80
C GLN A 701 -25.89 7.81 -3.71
N GLN A 702 -26.00 8.01 -5.03
CA GLN A 702 -24.92 7.64 -5.95
C GLN A 702 -23.59 8.32 -5.56
N LEU A 703 -22.46 7.77 -6.03
CA LEU A 703 -21.13 8.35 -5.77
C LEU A 703 -21.00 9.73 -6.43
N LEU A 704 -21.49 9.83 -7.67
CA LEU A 704 -21.63 11.04 -8.47
C LEU A 704 -22.85 10.85 -9.38
N GLN A 705 -23.55 11.94 -9.71
CA GLN A 705 -24.70 11.89 -10.61
C GLN A 705 -24.26 12.22 -12.04
N PRO A 706 -24.58 11.38 -13.05
CA PRO A 706 -24.29 11.71 -14.43
C PRO A 706 -25.14 12.88 -14.92
N ASN A 707 -24.60 13.66 -15.86
CA ASN A 707 -25.33 14.72 -16.58
C ASN A 707 -25.60 14.27 -18.04
N TRP A 708 -26.40 15.05 -18.78
CA TRP A 708 -26.77 14.67 -20.15
C TRP A 708 -25.55 14.65 -21.08
N GLU A 709 -24.57 15.53 -20.84
CA GLU A 709 -23.34 15.63 -21.63
C GLU A 709 -22.46 14.38 -21.50
N PHE A 710 -22.39 13.80 -20.30
CA PHE A 710 -21.76 12.51 -20.06
C PHE A 710 -22.41 11.39 -20.90
N ILE A 711 -23.74 11.32 -20.95
CA ILE A 711 -24.47 10.33 -21.76
C ILE A 711 -24.29 10.61 -23.26
N TYR A 712 -24.32 11.88 -23.66
CA TYR A 712 -24.07 12.31 -25.03
C TYR A 712 -22.69 11.86 -25.49
N ASN A 713 -21.66 12.10 -24.68
CA ASN A 713 -20.30 11.70 -24.96
C ASN A 713 -20.20 10.18 -25.08
N LEU A 714 -20.79 9.41 -24.14
CA LEU A 714 -20.84 7.94 -24.21
C LEU A 714 -21.30 7.42 -25.57
N GLY A 715 -22.30 8.06 -26.18
CA GLY A 715 -22.84 7.62 -27.46
C GLY A 715 -22.12 8.12 -28.70
N ASN A 716 -21.57 9.32 -28.66
CA ASN A 716 -21.06 10.02 -29.84
C ASN A 716 -19.54 9.98 -29.96
N TYR A 717 -18.81 9.72 -28.88
CA TYR A 717 -17.35 9.63 -28.90
C TYR A 717 -16.89 8.16 -28.99
N SER A 718 -16.06 7.84 -29.99
CA SER A 718 -15.48 6.51 -30.24
C SER A 718 -16.47 5.34 -30.26
N ASN A 719 -17.74 5.52 -30.62
CA ASN A 719 -18.79 4.49 -30.56
C ASN A 719 -19.23 3.95 -31.94
N GLU A 720 -18.34 3.99 -32.95
CA GLU A 720 -18.68 3.66 -34.35
C GLU A 720 -19.29 2.25 -34.51
N LYS A 721 -18.85 1.30 -33.69
CA LYS A 721 -19.32 -0.09 -33.69
C LYS A 721 -20.59 -0.31 -32.85
N LYS A 722 -21.28 0.76 -32.41
CA LYS A 722 -22.52 0.72 -31.63
C LYS A 722 -22.39 -0.11 -30.35
N TYR A 723 -21.25 0.05 -29.69
CA TYR A 723 -20.96 -0.57 -28.41
C TYR A 723 -21.89 -0.11 -27.29
N ARG A 724 -22.56 1.02 -27.48
CA ARG A 724 -23.50 1.64 -26.54
C ARG A 724 -24.78 2.03 -27.26
N SER A 725 -25.94 1.72 -26.68
CA SER A 725 -27.26 2.16 -27.15
C SER A 725 -28.14 2.60 -25.97
N LEU A 726 -29.20 3.36 -26.26
CA LEU A 726 -30.21 3.77 -25.30
C LEU A 726 -31.45 2.89 -25.46
N LEU A 727 -32.05 2.47 -24.36
CA LEU A 727 -33.31 1.73 -24.34
C LEU A 727 -34.35 2.52 -23.55
N PHE A 728 -35.54 2.67 -24.12
CA PHE A 728 -36.71 3.30 -23.49
C PHE A 728 -37.91 2.36 -23.54
N LEU A 729 -38.68 2.35 -22.45
CA LEU A 729 -40.02 1.78 -22.41
C LEU A 729 -41.04 2.91 -22.35
N LYS A 730 -42.03 2.88 -23.23
CA LYS A 730 -43.01 3.95 -23.40
C LYS A 730 -44.44 3.43 -23.35
N VAL A 731 -45.33 4.11 -22.64
CA VAL A 731 -46.77 3.80 -22.55
C VAL A 731 -47.53 5.13 -22.60
N ASP A 732 -48.64 5.20 -23.33
CA ASP A 732 -49.47 6.42 -23.45
C ASP A 732 -48.67 7.68 -23.81
N ASN A 733 -47.68 7.51 -24.68
CA ASN A 733 -46.74 8.54 -25.09
C ASN A 733 -45.73 9.04 -24.02
N GLU A 734 -45.72 8.45 -22.83
CA GLU A 734 -44.79 8.76 -21.73
C GLU A 734 -43.70 7.69 -21.57
N ILE A 735 -42.47 8.11 -21.29
CA ILE A 735 -41.35 7.22 -20.98
C ILE A 735 -41.45 6.78 -19.52
N ILE A 736 -41.52 5.47 -19.30
CA ILE A 736 -41.76 4.87 -17.98
C ILE A 736 -40.53 4.14 -17.42
N ALA A 737 -39.56 3.81 -18.27
CA ALA A 737 -38.26 3.27 -17.89
C ALA A 737 -37.22 3.58 -18.96
N SER A 738 -35.96 3.66 -18.56
CA SER A 738 -34.84 3.85 -19.46
C SER A 738 -33.54 3.22 -18.95
N CYS A 739 -32.61 2.90 -19.85
CA CYS A 739 -31.25 2.50 -19.48
C CYS A 739 -30.26 2.72 -20.63
N VAL A 740 -28.97 2.70 -20.32
CA VAL A 740 -27.88 2.61 -21.28
C VAL A 740 -27.42 1.15 -21.37
N ILE A 741 -27.40 0.59 -22.58
CA ILE A 741 -26.91 -0.76 -22.84
C ILE A 741 -25.44 -0.67 -23.25
N PHE A 742 -24.58 -1.47 -22.62
CA PHE A 742 -23.16 -1.59 -22.99
C PHE A 742 -22.85 -3.00 -23.51
N ARG A 743 -22.16 -3.09 -24.64
CA ARG A 743 -21.76 -4.34 -25.30
C ARG A 743 -20.26 -4.59 -25.13
N LEU A 744 -19.90 -5.27 -24.05
CA LEU A 744 -18.53 -5.59 -23.63
C LEU A 744 -18.01 -6.88 -24.32
N GLY A 745 -18.01 -6.95 -25.65
CA GLY A 745 -17.65 -8.19 -26.35
C GLY A 745 -18.65 -9.33 -26.08
N ASP A 746 -18.25 -10.36 -25.34
CA ASP A 746 -19.11 -11.50 -24.99
C ASP A 746 -20.15 -11.20 -23.89
N THR A 747 -19.99 -10.06 -23.19
CA THR A 747 -20.85 -9.67 -22.06
C THR A 747 -21.62 -8.41 -22.41
N MET A 748 -22.90 -8.34 -22.06
CA MET A 748 -23.71 -7.12 -22.16
C MET A 748 -24.18 -6.68 -20.78
N THR A 749 -24.26 -5.37 -20.56
CA THR A 749 -24.77 -4.78 -19.32
C THR A 749 -25.86 -3.76 -19.62
N SER A 750 -26.73 -3.53 -18.62
CA SER A 750 -27.78 -2.51 -18.65
C SER A 750 -27.58 -1.61 -17.43
N ASP A 751 -26.98 -0.45 -17.66
CA ASP A 751 -26.53 0.48 -16.62
C ASP A 751 -27.21 1.83 -16.76
N ILE A 752 -26.96 2.72 -15.79
CA ILE A 752 -27.58 4.07 -15.72
C ILE A 752 -29.10 3.97 -15.90
N GLN A 753 -29.71 3.03 -15.16
CA GLN A 753 -31.14 2.75 -15.27
C GLN A 753 -31.97 3.89 -14.68
N GLY A 754 -33.18 4.09 -15.21
CA GLY A 754 -34.13 5.08 -14.77
C GLY A 754 -35.55 4.51 -14.75
N LEU A 755 -36.35 4.90 -13.76
CA LEU A 755 -37.71 4.39 -13.56
C LEU A 755 -38.64 5.49 -13.06
N ASN A 756 -39.82 5.60 -13.64
CA ASN A 756 -40.91 6.39 -13.08
C ASN A 756 -41.63 5.54 -12.03
N HIS A 757 -41.20 5.61 -10.77
CA HIS A 757 -41.65 4.67 -9.73
C HIS A 757 -43.18 4.53 -9.55
N VAL A 758 -43.95 5.58 -9.87
CA VAL A 758 -45.42 5.57 -9.78
C VAL A 758 -45.98 4.67 -10.88
N ILE A 759 -45.56 4.89 -12.12
CA ILE A 759 -46.10 4.21 -13.31
C ILE A 759 -45.44 2.85 -13.54
N SER A 760 -44.12 2.73 -13.29
CA SER A 760 -43.34 1.50 -13.50
C SER A 760 -43.87 0.31 -12.72
N LYS A 761 -44.48 0.50 -11.54
CA LYS A 761 -45.08 -0.59 -10.74
C LYS A 761 -46.31 -1.19 -11.42
N LYS A 762 -47.17 -0.35 -12.00
CA LYS A 762 -48.39 -0.75 -12.72
C LYS A 762 -48.05 -1.63 -13.92
N TYR A 763 -47.02 -1.24 -14.68
CA TYR A 763 -46.64 -1.93 -15.92
C TYR A 763 -45.45 -2.89 -15.76
N LYS A 764 -44.98 -3.13 -14.54
CA LYS A 764 -43.81 -3.99 -14.24
C LYS A 764 -42.57 -3.62 -15.05
N ALA A 765 -42.36 -2.32 -15.30
CA ALA A 765 -41.40 -1.82 -16.27
C ALA A 765 -39.95 -2.31 -16.03
N TYR A 766 -39.54 -2.49 -14.77
CA TYR A 766 -38.23 -3.07 -14.44
C TYR A 766 -38.04 -4.50 -14.99
N PHE A 767 -39.04 -5.37 -14.80
CA PHE A 767 -39.02 -6.73 -15.34
C PHE A 767 -39.14 -6.73 -16.86
N VAL A 768 -39.95 -5.84 -17.44
CA VAL A 768 -40.03 -5.68 -18.90
C VAL A 768 -38.67 -5.29 -19.47
N MET A 769 -37.98 -4.31 -18.87
CA MET A 769 -36.66 -3.88 -19.31
C MET A 769 -35.63 -5.02 -19.27
N MET A 770 -35.57 -5.80 -18.18
CA MET A 770 -34.69 -6.97 -18.12
C MET A 770 -35.04 -8.02 -19.19
N GLN A 771 -36.33 -8.26 -19.44
CA GLN A 771 -36.78 -9.17 -20.50
C GLN A 771 -36.33 -8.69 -21.89
N GLU A 772 -36.41 -7.39 -22.17
CA GLU A 772 -35.96 -6.81 -23.43
C GLU A 772 -34.44 -6.88 -23.60
N VAL A 773 -33.66 -6.62 -22.55
CA VAL A 773 -32.20 -6.79 -22.59
C VAL A 773 -31.83 -8.25 -22.88
N ILE A 774 -32.54 -9.23 -22.31
CA ILE A 774 -32.33 -10.65 -22.62
C ILE A 774 -32.65 -10.97 -24.08
N LYS A 775 -33.76 -10.43 -24.61
CA LYS A 775 -34.13 -10.58 -26.02
C LYS A 775 -33.07 -10.02 -26.95
N ILE A 776 -32.55 -8.83 -26.64
CA ILE A 776 -31.44 -8.19 -27.38
C ILE A 776 -30.20 -9.10 -27.35
N GLY A 777 -29.83 -9.62 -26.18
CA GLY A 777 -28.64 -10.47 -26.01
C GLY A 777 -28.73 -11.78 -26.79
N LEU A 778 -29.88 -12.44 -26.77
CA LEU A 778 -30.13 -13.65 -27.57
C LEU A 778 -30.09 -13.36 -29.07
N ARG A 779 -30.71 -12.26 -29.52
CA ARG A 779 -30.71 -11.81 -30.92
C ARG A 779 -29.29 -11.52 -31.42
N GLU A 780 -28.45 -10.94 -30.57
CA GLU A 780 -27.08 -10.55 -30.88
C GLU A 780 -26.05 -11.66 -30.61
N GLY A 781 -26.48 -12.83 -30.11
CA GLY A 781 -25.58 -13.96 -29.83
C GLY A 781 -24.62 -13.72 -28.67
N VAL A 782 -24.92 -12.77 -27.77
CA VAL A 782 -24.13 -12.44 -26.58
C VAL A 782 -24.10 -13.65 -25.63
N LYS A 783 -22.95 -13.91 -24.99
CA LYS A 783 -22.79 -15.08 -24.10
C LYS A 783 -23.26 -14.81 -22.69
N PHE A 784 -23.12 -13.59 -22.19
CA PHE A 784 -23.44 -13.23 -20.81
C PHE A 784 -24.18 -11.90 -20.72
N ILE A 785 -25.12 -11.78 -19.78
CA ILE A 785 -25.74 -10.49 -19.42
C ILE A 785 -25.49 -10.25 -17.94
N ASP A 786 -24.83 -9.15 -17.58
CA ASP A 786 -24.62 -8.73 -16.20
C ASP A 786 -25.54 -7.56 -15.86
N PHE A 787 -26.48 -7.79 -14.94
CA PHE A 787 -27.40 -6.77 -14.46
C PHE A 787 -26.88 -6.00 -13.24
N GLY A 788 -25.67 -6.31 -12.76
CA GLY A 788 -25.06 -5.64 -11.63
C GLY A 788 -25.62 -6.04 -10.27
N PRO A 789 -25.32 -5.29 -9.20
CA PRO A 789 -25.41 -5.84 -7.85
C PRO A 789 -26.71 -5.61 -7.08
N THR A 790 -27.53 -4.65 -7.50
CA THR A 790 -28.75 -4.28 -6.77
C THR A 790 -29.90 -5.27 -7.04
N THR A 791 -31.00 -5.16 -6.29
CA THR A 791 -32.29 -5.84 -6.61
C THR A 791 -32.18 -7.36 -6.90
N GLU A 792 -31.42 -8.07 -6.06
CA GLU A 792 -31.10 -9.50 -6.20
C GLU A 792 -32.32 -10.38 -6.49
N GLU A 793 -33.39 -10.27 -5.70
CA GLU A 793 -34.59 -11.12 -5.82
C GLU A 793 -35.20 -11.07 -7.24
N ALA A 794 -35.33 -9.87 -7.80
CA ALA A 794 -35.89 -9.69 -9.14
C ALA A 794 -34.98 -10.29 -10.22
N LYS A 795 -33.66 -10.20 -10.04
CA LYS A 795 -32.66 -10.68 -10.99
C LYS A 795 -32.53 -12.20 -10.96
N VAL A 796 -32.50 -12.80 -9.77
CA VAL A 796 -32.50 -14.27 -9.60
C VAL A 796 -33.76 -14.88 -10.22
N THR A 797 -34.91 -14.22 -10.04
CA THR A 797 -36.19 -14.68 -10.61
C THR A 797 -36.16 -14.79 -12.13
N ILE A 798 -35.44 -13.90 -12.83
CA ILE A 798 -35.32 -13.90 -14.30
C ILE A 798 -34.15 -14.75 -14.83
N GLY A 799 -33.54 -15.58 -13.96
CA GLY A 799 -32.51 -16.55 -14.35
C GLY A 799 -31.07 -16.11 -14.10
N CYS A 800 -30.84 -15.03 -13.34
CA CYS A 800 -29.47 -14.64 -12.98
C CYS A 800 -28.88 -15.58 -11.93
N ASN A 801 -27.62 -15.94 -12.13
CA ASN A 801 -26.77 -16.51 -11.09
C ASN A 801 -26.15 -15.39 -10.26
N VAL A 802 -26.06 -15.62 -8.94
CA VAL A 802 -25.40 -14.71 -8.01
C VAL A 802 -23.88 -14.93 -8.10
N VAL A 803 -23.16 -13.92 -8.57
CA VAL A 803 -21.70 -13.98 -8.78
C VAL A 803 -21.00 -13.09 -7.75
N PRO A 804 -20.20 -13.66 -6.83
CA PRO A 804 -19.56 -12.88 -5.78
C PRO A 804 -18.49 -11.94 -6.34
N LEU A 805 -18.49 -10.70 -5.85
CA LEU A 805 -17.50 -9.68 -6.19
C LEU A 805 -16.52 -9.45 -5.03
N CYS A 806 -15.27 -9.17 -5.40
CA CYS A 806 -14.21 -8.82 -4.48
C CYS A 806 -13.67 -7.44 -4.83
N GLY A 807 -13.37 -6.65 -3.82
CA GLY A 807 -12.66 -5.38 -3.97
C GLY A 807 -11.30 -5.42 -3.32
N SER A 808 -10.42 -4.51 -3.73
CA SER A 808 -9.22 -4.22 -2.96
C SER A 808 -9.04 -2.72 -2.78
N ILE A 809 -8.68 -2.33 -1.55
CA ILE A 809 -8.49 -0.92 -1.17
C ILE A 809 -7.03 -0.64 -0.84
N TYR A 810 -6.48 0.45 -1.38
CA TYR A 810 -5.18 0.96 -0.94
C TYR A 810 -5.27 2.42 -0.51
N PRO A 811 -5.17 2.72 0.80
CA PRO A 811 -5.02 4.09 1.26
C PRO A 811 -3.56 4.52 1.20
N LYS A 812 -3.32 5.74 0.73
CA LYS A 812 -1.98 6.34 0.78
C LYS A 812 -1.41 6.35 2.20
N ASN A 813 -2.23 6.69 3.20
CA ASN A 813 -1.85 6.58 4.60
C ASN A 813 -2.15 5.17 5.12
N LYS A 814 -1.10 4.39 5.37
CA LYS A 814 -1.22 2.99 5.81
C LYS A 814 -1.99 2.84 7.13
N PHE A 815 -1.97 3.84 8.01
CA PHE A 815 -2.72 3.83 9.27
C PHE A 815 -4.24 3.89 9.07
N LEU A 816 -4.71 4.47 7.97
CA LEU A 816 -6.14 4.52 7.64
C LEU A 816 -6.67 3.18 7.10
N GLY A 817 -5.78 2.25 6.72
CA GLY A 817 -6.15 0.94 6.16
C GLY A 817 -7.14 0.14 6.98
N PRO A 818 -6.86 -0.16 8.26
CA PRO A 818 -7.79 -0.89 9.12
C PRO A 818 -9.12 -0.16 9.30
N ILE A 819 -9.11 1.17 9.41
CA ILE A 819 -10.30 2.00 9.60
C ILE A 819 -11.18 1.96 8.36
N ILE A 820 -10.60 2.16 7.18
CA ILE A 820 -11.32 2.11 5.89
C ILE A 820 -11.84 0.70 5.64
N LYS A 821 -11.05 -0.34 5.93
CA LYS A 821 -11.48 -1.74 5.81
C LYS A 821 -12.69 -2.04 6.71
N PHE A 822 -12.65 -1.57 7.95
CA PHE A 822 -13.76 -1.70 8.90
C PHE A 822 -15.00 -0.95 8.40
N ALA A 823 -14.85 0.33 8.00
CA ALA A 823 -15.95 1.14 7.48
C ALA A 823 -16.57 0.51 6.22
N ALA A 824 -15.74 0.06 5.27
CA ALA A 824 -16.19 -0.61 4.04
C ALA A 824 -16.99 -1.89 4.34
N SER A 825 -16.65 -2.63 5.41
CA SER A 825 -17.40 -3.83 5.82
C SER A 825 -18.78 -3.54 6.42
N LYS A 826 -19.10 -2.27 6.69
CA LYS A 826 -20.35 -1.80 7.29
C LYS A 826 -21.25 -1.05 6.31
N VAL A 827 -20.82 -0.87 5.06
CA VAL A 827 -21.66 -0.27 4.03
C VAL A 827 -22.67 -1.34 3.60
N ASP A 828 -23.92 -1.19 4.05
CA ASP A 828 -25.07 -1.90 3.47
C ASP A 828 -25.27 -1.40 2.04
N VAL A 829 -25.42 -2.32 1.09
CA VAL A 829 -25.69 -2.00 -0.32
C VAL A 829 -27.01 -2.58 -0.77
#